data_AF-A0A1W6Z1F5-F1
#
_entry.id   AF-A0A1W6Z1F5-F1
#
_cell.length_a   1.000
_cell.length_b   1.000
_cell.length_c   1.000
_cell.angle_alpha   90.00
_cell.angle_beta   90.00
_cell.angle_gamma   90.00
#
_symmetry.space_group_name_H-M   'P 1'
#
loop_
_entity.id
_entity.type
_entity.pdbx_description
1 polymer ?
#
loop_
_entity_poly.entity_id
_entity_poly.type
_entity_poly.pdbx_seq_one_letter_code
_entity_poly.pdbx_strand_id
1 'polypeptide(L)'
;MPRHGHAIYENRRWRRDAPDARPAAPPDSLPSGQPRAEDAWIAACRAGPVDTAYWNGRLEDDDALMVRLATASGGYAGTPTAADLTPAKRRELAVSLIRALTAGIDWQVSLGQAPNATAGIYFDGLTLRNASGKPMAGIVQELEARIASVLQACGTAQLAGLTDCAGLARQVRRMMTSDPTLSLQPPPDVSYGSPRWVTLWTGMQTLADQGLSPHKVSTDDLLAVGRAAIAVQTRKSPRPAGGATPPGIDIGALLLMAHAAGRIDLRRIAQEAPDSAAGGEAAALAPEDLDRLTSFLKEIMADELRILDAIAGLKPPTGRELAADNLRAAGLDPEHRVDVRSVVIPAAFGPVRFKIPLPFAFDQQALADVYVSHETLDLSEDAGDPALSAPVSPEVSRARTKLGRSLKDEFDAAFDRYKTTAAGHIATLIDASVARYGSDHGIDFEGATITVTRAQRVDSLHLPVVPGPGQALLAQATASTKRTDANGYFVSIDTSAGRHRYFVALADGAEYPLPPERSIEDWAASHGEIVFGTAVHKPDFPGSLFNDLTYPLTTLATGKREEIGAQLKASLPGTLERSRAALYGGSEVETIRGIERGLIPFYSTYSAIKDGRTEDIAWSLALDVLIFVPALGEGLSLGMRAGEALMAGLSRAVSETAGEGLLQAIKLGVAESGRFAPALMRQAGKTLGAVAHSAVIDPRDLLKLLRGGALLGNKGLRAVARSLKTSRPELAQALIEAARKMSAGGARYRPLPAGMLRRYRISDPGLIDTLSKAARSDDGTIMLGAKRYAEVEGNYLALTADHAASTQERPVWRIAGAGLPGTRQGGVRLVWDAELGRWQEAKNVPQLKGGGSTSASASTSASGSASATPAGTQLTRVKVADDAVAALDRDVPADAPNHRGDYDNWDNSEIYEYSYTGRLANTETVELAVEVLEEANDITQYAWWESEFDDFFDMEVVGLETSAYAEIDPRYADPETVKHLKITMTDRIRTFLTDLYARSETFRALVNRARSEGYIAKDDKWTIQIQPPDALSGGLCEFAEEHGAEYDDRIVRIPDLQAPPHGLQDQMLADGYTFEPYLSPATIIHELIHVLTRRSDPAVDLWKDEASHLVHGFPERGVVEYLTQRVLKESGIQAPRRLTYLSFTSEGQADLARVITPEKIAALQRYVDMQDDYLLKRFPQHDPNPATPWNPSAGNERWLTADSVGSGSESGSDSESGSGSESGSGSGSPEPMET
;
A
#
# COMPACT_ATOMS: atom_id res chain seq x y z
N MET A 1 -61.85 13.59 -17.24
CA MET A 1 -62.48 13.58 -15.90
C MET A 1 -61.37 13.57 -14.83
N PRO A 2 -61.61 14.03 -13.58
CA PRO A 2 -60.54 14.38 -12.62
C PRO A 2 -60.59 13.65 -11.25
N ARG A 3 -59.70 14.06 -10.31
CA ARG A 3 -59.63 13.82 -8.82
C ARG A 3 -58.69 12.68 -8.36
N HIS A 4 -57.90 12.72 -7.26
CA HIS A 4 -57.56 13.67 -6.15
C HIS A 4 -56.06 13.50 -5.73
N GLY A 5 -55.39 14.32 -4.90
CA GLY A 5 -55.69 15.70 -4.45
C GLY A 5 -55.39 16.12 -2.97
N HIS A 6 -54.11 16.14 -2.51
CA HIS A 6 -53.62 16.76 -1.23
C HIS A 6 -52.17 17.29 -1.44
N ALA A 7 -51.68 18.50 -1.07
CA ALA A 7 -51.86 19.40 0.11
C ALA A 7 -51.04 18.94 1.35
N ILE A 8 -50.15 19.68 2.04
CA ILE A 8 -49.66 21.09 2.04
C ILE A 8 -48.23 21.09 2.66
N TYR A 9 -47.32 21.99 2.26
CA TYR A 9 -46.27 22.55 3.13
C TYR A 9 -45.86 23.95 2.66
N GLU A 10 -46.15 24.99 3.47
CA GLU A 10 -45.74 26.38 3.20
C GLU A 10 -44.52 26.79 4.04
N ASN A 11 -43.58 27.49 3.39
CA ASN A 11 -42.31 27.91 3.97
C ASN A 11 -42.47 29.18 4.85
N ARG A 12 -42.10 29.10 6.13
CA ARG A 12 -42.01 30.29 7.00
C ARG A 12 -40.67 31.00 6.87
N ARG A 13 -40.63 32.08 6.08
CA ARG A 13 -39.56 33.10 6.18
C ARG A 13 -39.64 33.81 7.54
N TRP A 14 -38.57 33.75 8.33
CA TRP A 14 -38.39 34.62 9.49
C TRP A 14 -37.72 35.93 9.07
N ARG A 15 -38.34 37.07 9.41
CA ARG A 15 -37.65 38.38 9.42
C ARG A 15 -36.94 38.55 10.77
N ARG A 16 -35.69 39.04 10.72
CA ARG A 16 -35.10 39.73 11.87
C ARG A 16 -35.68 41.14 11.92
N ASP A 17 -36.04 41.62 13.12
CA ASP A 17 -35.95 43.01 13.59
C ASP A 17 -36.73 43.18 14.92
N ALA A 18 -36.00 43.15 16.05
CA ALA A 18 -36.34 43.82 17.33
C ALA A 18 -35.35 43.39 18.45
N PRO A 19 -34.57 44.31 19.04
CA PRO A 19 -34.00 44.14 20.37
C PRO A 19 -35.02 44.57 21.44
N ASP A 20 -34.97 43.97 22.63
CA ASP A 20 -35.83 44.19 23.82
C ASP A 20 -37.09 43.31 23.97
N ALA A 21 -36.89 41.99 24.05
CA ALA A 21 -37.86 41.07 24.64
C ALA A 21 -37.20 40.19 25.72
N ARG A 22 -37.71 40.24 26.95
CA ARG A 22 -37.42 39.21 27.97
C ARG A 22 -37.97 37.86 27.48
N PRO A 23 -37.29 36.73 27.74
CA PRO A 23 -37.78 35.43 27.31
C PRO A 23 -39.16 35.15 27.94
N ALA A 24 -40.12 34.75 27.10
CA ALA A 24 -41.43 34.33 27.57
C ALA A 24 -41.30 33.02 28.35
N ALA A 25 -42.10 32.86 29.42
CA ALA A 25 -42.15 31.63 30.17
C ALA A 25 -42.62 30.44 29.28
N PRO A 26 -42.04 29.24 29.42
CA PRO A 26 -42.44 28.08 28.63
C PRO A 26 -43.87 27.63 29.00
N PRO A 27 -44.60 26.96 28.09
CA PRO A 27 -46.00 26.60 28.30
C PRO A 27 -46.19 25.49 29.35
N ASP A 28 -47.02 25.77 30.34
CA ASP A 28 -47.46 24.83 31.38
C ASP A 28 -48.52 23.85 30.86
N SER A 29 -48.11 22.75 30.22
CA SER A 29 -48.92 21.51 30.14
C SER A 29 -48.12 20.28 29.70
N LEU A 30 -47.61 19.52 30.67
CA LEU A 30 -47.25 18.10 30.51
C LEU A 30 -47.90 17.28 31.64
N PRO A 31 -48.21 15.99 31.42
CA PRO A 31 -48.96 15.19 32.38
C PRO A 31 -48.22 15.05 33.71
N SER A 32 -48.91 15.37 34.81
CA SER A 32 -48.37 15.37 36.16
C SER A 32 -48.02 13.96 36.65
N GLY A 33 -46.74 13.69 36.92
CA GLY A 33 -46.34 12.44 37.56
C GLY A 33 -44.84 12.12 37.57
N GLN A 34 -44.07 12.59 36.58
CA GLN A 34 -42.62 12.42 36.55
C GLN A 34 -41.91 13.79 36.59
N PRO A 35 -40.86 13.98 37.42
CA PRO A 35 -39.99 15.14 37.29
C PRO A 35 -39.32 15.13 35.90
N ARG A 36 -38.98 16.30 35.34
CA ARG A 36 -38.18 16.30 34.11
C ARG A 36 -36.82 15.66 34.42
N ALA A 37 -36.20 15.01 33.44
CA ALA A 37 -34.85 14.44 33.61
C ALA A 37 -33.84 15.50 34.11
N GLU A 38 -34.04 16.74 33.70
CA GLU A 38 -33.32 17.94 34.18
C GLU A 38 -33.47 18.14 35.70
N ASP A 39 -34.71 18.13 36.22
CA ASP A 39 -35.00 18.25 37.66
C ASP A 39 -34.39 17.10 38.45
N ALA A 40 -34.44 15.88 37.89
CA ALA A 40 -33.85 14.68 38.51
C ALA A 40 -32.32 14.77 38.59
N TRP A 41 -31.63 15.26 37.56
CA TRP A 41 -30.18 15.46 37.58
C TRP A 41 -29.76 16.62 38.51
N ILE A 42 -30.53 17.71 38.55
CA ILE A 42 -30.29 18.82 39.49
C ILE A 42 -30.51 18.36 40.94
N ALA A 43 -31.56 17.57 41.21
CA ALA A 43 -31.80 16.96 42.51
C ALA A 43 -30.69 15.97 42.90
N ALA A 44 -30.21 15.14 41.96
CA ALA A 44 -29.10 14.20 42.17
C ALA A 44 -27.77 14.91 42.51
N CYS A 45 -27.56 16.14 42.03
CA CYS A 45 -26.44 16.98 42.45
C CYS A 45 -26.65 17.54 43.87
N ARG A 46 -27.85 18.03 44.18
CA ARG A 46 -28.19 18.61 45.51
C ARG A 46 -28.27 17.59 46.64
N ALA A 47 -28.44 16.29 46.34
CA ALA A 47 -28.61 15.23 47.32
C ALA A 47 -27.34 14.84 48.10
N GLY A 48 -26.20 15.48 47.86
CA GLY A 48 -24.97 15.32 48.65
C GLY A 48 -24.17 16.62 48.73
N PRO A 49 -23.17 16.71 49.62
CA PRO A 49 -22.28 17.86 49.68
C PRO A 49 -21.47 17.94 48.38
N VAL A 50 -21.77 18.94 47.55
CA VAL A 50 -20.98 19.25 46.35
C VAL A 50 -19.84 20.17 46.78
N ASP A 51 -18.71 19.58 47.12
CA ASP A 51 -17.44 20.30 47.30
C ASP A 51 -17.11 21.11 46.04
N THR A 52 -16.67 22.36 46.21
CA THR A 52 -16.19 23.20 45.10
C THR A 52 -14.98 22.58 44.39
N ALA A 53 -14.26 21.65 45.03
CA ALA A 53 -13.23 20.82 44.41
C ALA A 53 -13.73 20.00 43.21
N TYR A 54 -14.98 19.50 43.23
CA TYR A 54 -15.54 18.68 42.13
C TYR A 54 -15.51 19.40 40.78
N TRP A 55 -15.84 20.70 40.79
CA TRP A 55 -15.91 21.52 39.57
C TRP A 55 -14.54 21.89 39.02
N ASN A 56 -13.47 21.73 39.81
CA ASN A 56 -12.10 21.91 39.34
C ASN A 56 -11.54 20.67 38.62
N GLY A 57 -11.98 19.47 39.02
CA GLY A 57 -11.67 18.17 38.38
C GLY A 57 -12.38 17.98 37.03
N ARG A 58 -12.64 16.74 36.61
CA ARG A 58 -13.59 16.42 35.53
C ARG A 58 -14.80 15.73 36.15
N LEU A 59 -16.01 16.02 35.66
CA LEU A 59 -17.21 15.38 36.22
C LEU A 59 -17.19 13.86 35.97
N GLU A 60 -16.71 13.40 34.81
CA GLU A 60 -16.65 11.97 34.50
C GLU A 60 -15.71 11.13 35.40
N ASP A 61 -14.79 11.79 36.12
CA ASP A 61 -13.85 11.16 37.05
C ASP A 61 -14.43 11.05 38.49
N ASP A 62 -15.59 11.66 38.78
CA ASP A 62 -16.29 11.52 40.07
C ASP A 62 -17.28 10.33 40.03
N ASP A 63 -16.81 9.19 40.54
CA ASP A 63 -17.60 7.96 40.71
C ASP A 63 -18.95 8.18 41.42
N ALA A 64 -18.97 9.00 42.47
CA ALA A 64 -20.17 9.20 43.29
C ALA A 64 -21.21 10.06 42.55
N LEU A 65 -20.77 11.12 41.87
CA LEU A 65 -21.65 11.92 41.00
C LEU A 65 -22.16 11.09 39.82
N MET A 66 -21.29 10.34 39.15
CA MET A 66 -21.67 9.53 37.99
C MET A 66 -22.67 8.43 38.37
N VAL A 67 -22.51 7.76 39.52
CA VAL A 67 -23.50 6.82 40.07
C VAL A 67 -24.83 7.50 40.38
N ARG A 68 -24.84 8.68 41.01
CA ARG A 68 -26.08 9.44 41.29
C ARG A 68 -26.80 9.83 39.99
N LEU A 69 -26.08 10.32 38.98
CA LEU A 69 -26.65 10.67 37.67
C LEU A 69 -27.17 9.45 36.91
N ALA A 70 -26.43 8.34 36.92
CA ALA A 70 -26.85 7.08 36.34
C ALA A 70 -28.14 6.57 36.99
N THR A 71 -28.22 6.61 38.32
CA THR A 71 -29.42 6.25 39.09
C THR A 71 -30.60 7.17 38.73
N ALA A 72 -30.38 8.49 38.72
CA ALA A 72 -31.40 9.48 38.38
C ALA A 72 -31.85 9.42 36.90
N SER A 73 -31.05 8.86 36.00
CA SER A 73 -31.43 8.65 34.59
C SER A 73 -32.49 7.54 34.40
N GLY A 74 -32.67 6.64 35.38
CA GLY A 74 -33.57 5.49 35.28
C GLY A 74 -33.17 4.44 34.22
N GLY A 75 -32.05 4.62 33.52
CA GLY A 75 -31.63 3.76 32.41
C GLY A 75 -30.97 2.44 32.79
N TYR A 76 -30.98 2.05 34.07
CA TYR A 76 -30.31 0.88 34.62
C TYR A 76 -31.30 -0.05 35.32
N ALA A 77 -31.15 -1.36 35.11
CA ALA A 77 -31.94 -2.39 35.78
C ALA A 77 -31.43 -2.63 37.21
N GLY A 78 -31.61 -1.64 38.08
CA GLY A 78 -31.12 -1.64 39.47
C GLY A 78 -30.31 -0.39 39.79
N THR A 79 -29.68 -0.36 40.98
CA THR A 79 -28.79 0.74 41.39
C THR A 79 -27.42 0.56 40.73
N PRO A 80 -27.00 1.43 39.79
CA PRO A 80 -25.69 1.31 39.15
C PRO A 80 -24.55 1.58 40.14
N THR A 81 -23.46 0.85 40.00
CA THR A 81 -22.18 1.09 40.69
C THR A 81 -21.19 1.80 39.76
N ALA A 82 -20.08 2.30 40.31
CA ALA A 82 -19.05 2.99 39.52
C ALA A 82 -18.40 2.08 38.45
N ALA A 83 -18.42 0.76 38.66
CA ALA A 83 -17.90 -0.24 37.72
C ALA A 83 -18.85 -0.48 36.52
N ASP A 84 -20.15 -0.27 36.69
CA ASP A 84 -21.15 -0.41 35.63
C ASP A 84 -21.12 0.76 34.62
N LEU A 85 -20.35 1.81 34.93
CA LEU A 85 -20.28 3.06 34.15
C LEU A 85 -19.02 3.11 33.29
N THR A 86 -19.15 2.71 32.03
CA THR A 86 -18.07 2.85 31.04
C THR A 86 -17.66 4.32 30.85
N PRO A 87 -16.42 4.62 30.42
CA PRO A 87 -15.99 6.01 30.19
C PRO A 87 -16.88 6.81 29.24
N ALA A 88 -17.42 6.15 28.20
CA ALA A 88 -18.36 6.77 27.27
C ALA A 88 -19.68 7.16 27.98
N LYS A 89 -20.20 6.29 28.85
CA LYS A 89 -21.46 6.53 29.57
C LYS A 89 -21.30 7.56 30.69
N ARG A 90 -20.16 7.58 31.39
CA ARG A 90 -19.78 8.68 32.31
C ARG A 90 -19.77 10.03 31.58
N ARG A 91 -19.15 10.10 30.41
CA ARG A 91 -19.15 11.32 29.59
C ARG A 91 -20.55 11.72 29.14
N GLU A 92 -21.40 10.76 28.76
CA GLU A 92 -22.81 11.02 28.41
C GLU A 92 -23.57 11.64 29.60
N LEU A 93 -23.40 11.12 30.81
CA LEU A 93 -24.02 11.62 32.05
C LEU A 93 -23.48 13.01 32.45
N ALA A 94 -22.18 13.24 32.30
CA ALA A 94 -21.57 14.56 32.53
C ALA A 94 -22.09 15.63 31.54
N VAL A 95 -22.12 15.32 30.24
CA VAL A 95 -22.68 16.21 29.20
C VAL A 95 -24.16 16.47 29.43
N SER A 96 -24.90 15.44 29.86
CA SER A 96 -26.30 15.51 30.24
C SER A 96 -26.53 16.48 31.40
N LEU A 97 -25.76 16.37 32.49
CA LEU A 97 -25.81 17.30 33.61
C LEU A 97 -25.50 18.74 33.18
N ILE A 98 -24.44 18.96 32.40
CA ILE A 98 -24.10 20.31 31.92
C ILE A 98 -25.23 20.88 31.04
N ARG A 99 -25.83 20.07 30.16
CA ARG A 99 -27.00 20.50 29.37
C ARG A 99 -28.18 20.92 30.26
N ALA A 100 -28.53 20.15 31.28
CA ALA A 100 -29.61 20.52 32.21
C ALA A 100 -29.29 21.80 33.01
N LEU A 101 -28.06 21.96 33.49
CA LEU A 101 -27.62 23.17 34.19
C LEU A 101 -27.60 24.41 33.28
N THR A 102 -27.47 24.25 31.97
CA THR A 102 -27.36 25.35 31.01
C THR A 102 -28.51 25.39 29.99
N ALA A 103 -29.64 24.71 30.24
CA ALA A 103 -30.73 24.55 29.27
C ALA A 103 -31.37 25.88 28.84
N GLY A 104 -31.32 26.91 29.69
CA GLY A 104 -31.77 28.27 29.39
C GLY A 104 -30.75 29.18 28.69
N ILE A 105 -29.57 28.68 28.31
CA ILE A 105 -28.48 29.47 27.73
C ILE A 105 -28.26 29.06 26.27
N ASP A 106 -28.57 29.97 25.34
CA ASP A 106 -28.09 29.84 23.97
C ASP A 106 -26.59 30.16 23.95
N TRP A 107 -25.76 29.10 23.99
CA TRP A 107 -24.31 29.22 23.97
C TRP A 107 -23.76 29.77 22.65
N GLN A 108 -24.46 29.60 21.52
CA GLN A 108 -24.01 30.12 20.23
C GLN A 108 -24.22 31.64 20.16
N VAL A 109 -25.31 32.16 20.70
CA VAL A 109 -25.52 33.60 20.88
C VAL A 109 -24.60 34.16 21.97
N SER A 110 -24.50 33.50 23.11
CA SER A 110 -23.77 34.01 24.29
C SER A 110 -22.25 34.05 24.10
N LEU A 111 -21.68 33.08 23.37
CA LEU A 111 -20.26 33.02 23.02
C LEU A 111 -19.96 33.49 21.60
N GLY A 112 -20.98 33.78 20.79
CA GLY A 112 -20.85 34.31 19.43
C GLY A 112 -20.28 35.73 19.37
N GLN A 113 -20.20 36.31 18.18
CA GLN A 113 -19.67 37.66 18.02
C GLN A 113 -20.59 38.67 18.70
N ALA A 114 -20.08 39.38 19.71
CA ALA A 114 -20.85 40.43 20.37
C ALA A 114 -21.05 41.60 19.39
N PRO A 115 -22.26 42.21 19.33
CA PRO A 115 -22.49 43.36 18.46
C PRO A 115 -21.51 44.48 18.82
N ASN A 116 -20.78 44.96 17.82
CA ASN A 116 -19.69 45.95 17.89
C ASN A 116 -18.32 45.46 18.42
N ALA A 117 -18.15 44.17 18.77
CA ALA A 117 -16.84 43.62 19.12
C ALA A 117 -16.15 42.98 17.89
N THR A 118 -15.22 43.70 17.28
CA THR A 118 -14.41 43.20 16.15
C THR A 118 -13.19 42.39 16.57
N ALA A 119 -12.61 42.65 17.75
CA ALA A 119 -11.34 42.07 18.21
C ALA A 119 -11.44 40.98 19.29
N GLY A 120 -12.60 40.84 19.95
CA GLY A 120 -12.80 39.85 21.02
C GLY A 120 -12.86 38.41 20.48
N ILE A 121 -12.45 37.43 21.29
CA ILE A 121 -12.58 36.01 20.92
C ILE A 121 -14.06 35.61 21.00
N TYR A 122 -14.52 34.91 19.96
CA TYR A 122 -15.86 34.35 19.93
C TYR A 122 -15.87 32.93 19.37
N PHE A 123 -16.77 32.11 19.89
CA PHE A 123 -17.05 30.78 19.38
C PHE A 123 -18.12 30.92 18.29
N ASP A 124 -17.77 30.60 17.05
CA ASP A 124 -18.75 30.62 15.96
C ASP A 124 -19.60 29.34 15.90
N GLY A 125 -19.23 28.34 16.70
CA GLY A 125 -19.86 27.01 16.75
C GLY A 125 -19.12 25.93 15.98
N LEU A 126 -17.92 26.21 15.44
CA LEU A 126 -16.97 25.20 14.98
C LEU A 126 -15.58 25.40 15.61
N THR A 127 -15.07 26.63 15.57
CA THR A 127 -13.77 27.03 16.15
C THR A 127 -13.90 28.36 16.92
N LEU A 128 -12.81 28.81 17.54
CA LEU A 128 -12.72 30.18 18.05
C LEU A 128 -12.17 31.11 16.97
N ARG A 129 -12.95 32.14 16.62
CA ARG A 129 -12.52 33.24 15.76
C ARG A 129 -11.79 34.30 16.56
N ASN A 130 -10.92 35.06 15.91
CA ASN A 130 -9.98 36.02 16.54
C ASN A 130 -9.05 35.39 17.58
N ALA A 131 -8.91 34.06 17.58
CA ALA A 131 -8.03 33.31 18.46
C ALA A 131 -6.72 32.88 17.77
N SER A 132 -6.69 32.81 16.44
CA SER A 132 -5.49 32.40 15.70
C SER A 132 -4.24 33.19 16.08
N GLY A 133 -3.13 32.50 16.29
CA GLY A 133 -1.85 33.08 16.69
C GLY A 133 -1.72 33.43 18.18
N LYS A 134 -2.82 33.50 18.95
CA LYS A 134 -2.75 33.73 20.41
C LYS A 134 -2.42 32.41 21.15
N PRO A 135 -1.65 32.45 22.27
CA PRO A 135 -1.41 31.27 23.10
C PRO A 135 -2.71 30.66 23.63
N MET A 136 -2.86 29.33 23.51
CA MET A 136 -4.06 28.62 23.96
C MET A 136 -4.39 28.84 25.44
N ALA A 137 -3.38 29.06 26.29
CA ALA A 137 -3.58 29.38 27.70
C ALA A 137 -4.39 30.67 27.92
N GLY A 138 -4.05 31.75 27.24
CA GLY A 138 -4.79 33.01 27.31
C GLY A 138 -6.20 32.88 26.73
N ILE A 139 -6.35 32.14 25.63
CA ILE A 139 -7.64 31.90 24.98
C ILE A 139 -8.60 31.13 25.89
N VAL A 140 -8.12 30.07 26.54
CA VAL A 140 -8.91 29.29 27.49
C VAL A 140 -9.32 30.13 28.69
N GLN A 141 -8.44 31.01 29.19
CA GLN A 141 -8.76 31.93 30.29
C GLN A 141 -9.82 32.96 29.88
N GLU A 142 -9.70 33.58 28.70
CA GLU A 142 -10.68 34.52 28.15
C GLU A 142 -12.05 33.84 27.97
N LEU A 143 -12.06 32.61 27.43
CA LEU A 143 -13.28 31.82 27.24
C LEU A 143 -13.91 31.37 28.55
N GLU A 144 -13.14 30.86 29.52
CA GLU A 144 -13.66 30.48 30.85
C GLU A 144 -14.22 31.70 31.59
N ALA A 145 -13.56 32.86 31.54
CA ALA A 145 -14.07 34.11 32.11
C ALA A 145 -15.39 34.55 31.46
N ARG A 146 -15.48 34.48 30.12
CA ARG A 146 -16.71 34.81 29.38
C ARG A 146 -17.86 33.85 29.71
N ILE A 147 -17.60 32.55 29.74
CA ILE A 147 -18.59 31.53 30.15
C ILE A 147 -19.04 31.77 31.60
N ALA A 148 -18.11 32.04 32.53
CA ALA A 148 -18.43 32.33 33.92
C ALA A 148 -19.34 33.56 34.06
N SER A 149 -19.08 34.62 33.30
CA SER A 149 -19.93 35.82 33.26
C SER A 149 -21.35 35.52 32.76
N VAL A 150 -21.51 34.64 31.77
CA VAL A 150 -22.83 34.23 31.25
C VAL A 150 -23.56 33.37 32.29
N LEU A 151 -22.90 32.37 32.88
CA LEU A 151 -23.47 31.54 33.96
C LEU A 151 -23.92 32.39 35.16
N GLN A 152 -23.15 33.42 35.50
CA GLN A 152 -23.48 34.33 36.60
C GLN A 152 -24.68 35.22 36.26
N ALA A 153 -24.73 35.78 35.04
CA ALA A 153 -25.86 36.58 34.57
C ALA A 153 -27.18 35.77 34.48
N CYS A 154 -27.09 34.47 34.16
CA CYS A 154 -28.22 33.55 34.12
C CYS A 154 -28.59 32.93 35.48
N GLY A 155 -27.88 33.28 36.57
CA GLY A 155 -28.14 32.74 37.91
C GLY A 155 -27.76 31.27 38.10
N THR A 156 -27.01 30.67 37.17
CA THR A 156 -26.72 29.22 37.17
C THR A 156 -25.91 28.78 38.40
N ALA A 157 -25.05 29.63 38.95
CA ALA A 157 -24.37 29.36 40.22
C ALA A 157 -25.35 29.09 41.37
N GLN A 158 -26.44 29.86 41.46
CA GLN A 158 -27.46 29.70 42.51
C GLN A 158 -28.24 28.39 42.33
N LEU A 159 -28.50 27.98 41.07
CA LEU A 159 -29.14 26.69 40.77
C LEU A 159 -28.24 25.50 41.14
N ALA A 160 -26.92 25.62 40.94
CA ALA A 160 -25.92 24.59 41.23
C ALA A 160 -25.40 24.62 42.69
N GLY A 161 -25.77 25.64 43.49
CA GLY A 161 -25.29 25.80 44.87
C GLY A 161 -23.84 26.30 44.99
N LEU A 162 -23.31 26.97 43.96
CA LEU A 162 -21.91 27.38 43.87
C LEU A 162 -21.70 28.83 44.30
N THR A 163 -20.55 29.10 44.93
CA THR A 163 -20.10 30.45 45.29
C THR A 163 -19.50 31.23 44.12
N ASP A 164 -19.00 30.53 43.10
CA ASP A 164 -18.51 31.10 41.85
C ASP A 164 -18.90 30.22 40.64
N CYS A 165 -18.70 30.75 39.42
CA CYS A 165 -18.95 30.03 38.17
C CYS A 165 -17.69 29.43 37.54
N ALA A 166 -16.49 29.58 38.12
CA ALA A 166 -15.23 29.29 37.43
C ALA A 166 -15.04 27.79 37.16
N GLY A 167 -15.32 26.94 38.16
CA GLY A 167 -15.28 25.49 37.96
C GLY A 167 -16.34 25.00 36.96
N LEU A 168 -17.57 25.52 37.05
CA LEU A 168 -18.64 25.19 36.11
C LEU A 168 -18.31 25.66 34.68
N ALA A 169 -17.71 26.84 34.52
CA ALA A 169 -17.27 27.37 33.24
C ALA A 169 -16.22 26.49 32.56
N ARG A 170 -15.29 25.91 33.34
CA ARG A 170 -14.33 24.92 32.88
C ARG A 170 -14.99 23.63 32.38
N GLN A 171 -16.05 23.15 33.05
CA GLN A 171 -16.82 22.00 32.58
C GLN A 171 -17.60 22.31 31.30
N VAL A 172 -18.27 23.47 31.26
CA VAL A 172 -18.99 23.96 30.08
C VAL A 172 -18.05 24.07 28.88
N ARG A 173 -16.86 24.69 29.03
CA ARG A 173 -15.81 24.71 27.99
C ARG A 173 -15.54 23.30 27.45
N ARG A 174 -15.12 22.38 28.33
CA ARG A 174 -14.69 21.02 27.98
C ARG A 174 -15.77 20.18 27.25
N MET A 175 -17.05 20.49 27.45
CA MET A 175 -18.18 19.70 26.94
C MET A 175 -18.95 20.39 25.79
N MET A 176 -18.92 21.72 25.72
CA MET A 176 -19.63 22.50 24.70
C MET A 176 -18.77 22.88 23.51
N THR A 177 -17.44 23.03 23.65
CA THR A 177 -16.59 23.27 22.49
C THR A 177 -16.53 22.03 21.61
N SER A 178 -16.84 22.21 20.32
CA SER A 178 -16.63 21.21 19.27
C SER A 178 -15.14 20.87 19.10
N ASP A 179 -14.28 21.84 19.39
CA ASP A 179 -12.83 21.71 19.45
C ASP A 179 -12.37 20.90 20.69
N PRO A 180 -11.69 19.74 20.52
CA PRO A 180 -11.20 18.93 21.62
C PRO A 180 -9.92 19.49 22.24
N THR A 181 -9.10 20.28 21.53
CA THR A 181 -7.89 20.90 22.08
C THR A 181 -8.23 21.88 23.20
N LEU A 182 -9.37 22.57 23.05
CA LEU A 182 -9.97 23.42 24.08
C LEU A 182 -10.56 22.64 25.27
N SER A 183 -10.39 21.31 25.36
CA SER A 183 -10.72 20.53 26.57
C SER A 183 -9.49 20.13 27.42
N LEU A 184 -8.27 20.38 26.90
CA LEU A 184 -7.02 20.19 27.64
C LEU A 184 -6.81 21.30 28.70
N GLN A 185 -5.83 21.09 29.58
CA GLN A 185 -5.06 22.22 30.07
C GLN A 185 -4.13 22.65 28.92
N PRO A 186 -4.32 23.85 28.36
CA PRO A 186 -3.60 24.26 27.17
C PRO A 186 -2.11 24.45 27.48
N PRO A 187 -1.21 24.10 26.54
CA PRO A 187 0.21 24.41 26.66
C PRO A 187 0.44 25.92 26.56
N PRO A 188 1.45 26.47 27.26
CA PRO A 188 1.82 27.88 27.12
C PRO A 188 2.43 28.19 25.73
N ASP A 189 3.05 27.20 25.09
CA ASP A 189 3.79 27.28 23.83
C ASP A 189 2.95 27.01 22.56
N VAL A 190 1.71 26.53 22.71
CA VAL A 190 0.84 26.24 21.55
C VAL A 190 -0.10 27.41 21.29
N SER A 191 0.14 28.13 20.20
CA SER A 191 -0.79 29.13 19.67
C SER A 191 -1.94 28.46 18.92
N TYR A 192 -3.17 28.94 19.13
CA TYR A 192 -4.36 28.40 18.46
C TYR A 192 -4.30 28.66 16.94
N GLY A 193 -4.83 27.75 16.13
CA GLY A 193 -4.77 27.83 14.67
C GLY A 193 -3.37 27.66 14.05
N SER A 194 -2.32 27.38 14.85
CA SER A 194 -0.96 27.12 14.36
C SER A 194 -0.76 25.67 13.86
N PRO A 195 0.31 25.39 13.11
CA PRO A 195 0.68 24.01 12.75
C PRO A 195 0.88 23.08 13.97
N ARG A 196 1.40 23.63 15.08
CA ARG A 196 1.57 22.91 16.36
C ARG A 196 0.22 22.61 17.01
N TRP A 197 -0.77 23.49 16.88
CA TRP A 197 -2.16 23.23 17.30
C TRP A 197 -2.85 22.15 16.46
N VAL A 198 -2.66 22.13 15.13
CA VAL A 198 -3.12 21.01 14.29
C VAL A 198 -2.46 19.69 14.70
N THR A 199 -1.15 19.71 14.92
CA THR A 199 -0.42 18.53 15.39
C THR A 199 -1.02 18.00 16.71
N LEU A 200 -1.31 18.90 17.65
CA LEU A 200 -1.95 18.56 18.92
C LEU A 200 -3.34 17.95 18.70
N TRP A 201 -4.15 18.54 17.82
CA TRP A 201 -5.48 18.03 17.44
C TRP A 201 -5.39 16.61 16.86
N THR A 202 -4.54 16.37 15.86
CA THR A 202 -4.38 15.06 15.22
C THR A 202 -3.88 14.01 16.22
N GLY A 203 -3.00 14.40 17.15
CA GLY A 203 -2.56 13.54 18.25
C GLY A 203 -3.69 13.14 19.20
N MET A 204 -4.49 14.11 19.64
CA MET A 204 -5.67 13.85 20.48
C MET A 204 -6.67 12.92 19.81
N GLN A 205 -6.96 13.17 18.53
CA GLN A 205 -7.90 12.38 17.74
C GLN A 205 -7.39 10.95 17.54
N THR A 206 -6.10 10.80 17.21
CA THR A 206 -5.43 9.49 17.04
C THR A 206 -5.49 8.63 18.29
N LEU A 207 -5.48 9.20 19.50
CA LEU A 207 -5.69 8.43 20.73
C LEU A 207 -7.18 8.14 20.99
N ALA A 208 -8.04 9.14 20.83
CA ALA A 208 -9.48 9.02 21.09
C ALA A 208 -10.14 7.94 20.21
N ASP A 209 -9.78 7.86 18.93
CA ASP A 209 -10.25 6.85 17.98
C ASP A 209 -9.84 5.41 18.33
N GLN A 210 -8.90 5.26 19.26
CA GLN A 210 -8.34 3.98 19.72
C GLN A 210 -8.84 3.62 21.13
N GLY A 211 -9.81 4.37 21.65
CA GLY A 211 -10.31 4.22 23.03
C GLY A 211 -9.31 4.68 24.11
N LEU A 212 -8.19 5.30 23.73
CA LEU A 212 -7.23 5.88 24.66
C LEU A 212 -7.67 7.30 25.00
N SER A 213 -7.66 7.67 26.29
CA SER A 213 -8.02 9.03 26.68
C SER A 213 -6.85 9.97 26.37
N PRO A 214 -6.99 10.95 25.44
CA PRO A 214 -5.92 11.90 25.16
C PRO A 214 -5.62 12.82 26.36
N HIS A 215 -6.48 12.82 27.38
CA HIS A 215 -6.34 13.63 28.58
C HIS A 215 -5.50 12.96 29.68
N LYS A 216 -5.12 11.69 29.49
CA LYS A 216 -4.18 10.96 30.36
C LYS A 216 -2.74 10.98 29.81
N VAL A 217 -2.52 11.72 28.74
CA VAL A 217 -1.26 11.76 27.98
C VAL A 217 -0.75 13.21 27.98
N SER A 218 0.56 13.40 28.08
CA SER A 218 1.13 14.75 28.10
C SER A 218 0.95 15.46 26.75
N THR A 219 0.98 16.79 26.71
CA THR A 219 0.90 17.51 25.43
C THR A 219 2.07 17.14 24.51
N ASP A 220 3.28 16.97 25.02
CA ASP A 220 4.44 16.59 24.19
C ASP A 220 4.24 15.22 23.54
N ASP A 221 3.64 14.28 24.28
CA ASP A 221 3.25 12.96 23.77
C ASP A 221 2.13 13.08 22.72
N LEU A 222 1.12 13.93 22.95
CA LEU A 222 0.08 14.21 21.94
C LEU A 222 0.70 14.81 20.67
N LEU A 223 1.62 15.76 20.79
CA LEU A 223 2.35 16.37 19.67
C LEU A 223 3.24 15.34 18.96
N ALA A 224 3.85 14.41 19.69
CA ALA A 224 4.61 13.31 19.11
C ALA A 224 3.70 12.34 18.32
N VAL A 225 2.56 11.93 18.90
CA VAL A 225 1.54 11.09 18.23
C VAL A 225 0.97 11.80 17.01
N GLY A 226 0.70 13.10 17.09
CA GLY A 226 0.22 13.92 15.98
C GLY A 226 1.19 13.92 14.80
N ARG A 227 2.46 14.25 15.03
CA ARG A 227 3.52 14.18 14.01
C ARG A 227 3.63 12.78 13.39
N ALA A 228 3.65 11.75 14.24
CA ALA A 228 3.73 10.36 13.81
C ALA A 228 2.49 9.92 13.00
N ALA A 229 1.28 10.36 13.38
CA ALA A 229 0.04 10.04 12.68
C ALA A 229 -0.04 10.73 11.32
N ILE A 230 0.29 12.02 11.24
CA ILE A 230 0.40 12.77 9.98
C ILE A 230 1.41 12.07 9.07
N ALA A 231 2.62 11.76 9.58
CA ALA A 231 3.68 11.07 8.86
C ALA A 231 3.39 9.60 8.47
N VAL A 232 2.26 9.04 8.94
CA VAL A 232 1.77 7.70 8.55
C VAL A 232 0.58 7.81 7.60
N GLN A 233 -0.33 8.76 7.80
CA GLN A 233 -1.45 9.02 6.90
C GLN A 233 -0.94 9.49 5.53
N THR A 234 0.10 10.33 5.50
CA THR A 234 0.84 10.72 4.28
C THR A 234 1.30 9.52 3.46
N ARG A 235 1.82 8.47 4.12
CA ARG A 235 2.33 7.26 3.46
C ARG A 235 1.25 6.28 3.02
N LYS A 236 0.01 6.42 3.50
CA LYS A 236 -0.99 5.32 3.48
C LYS A 236 -2.10 5.43 2.45
N SER A 237 -2.33 6.60 1.88
CA SER A 237 -3.40 6.81 0.89
C SER A 237 -2.98 6.19 -0.45
N PRO A 238 -3.59 5.07 -0.89
CA PRO A 238 -3.31 4.53 -2.21
C PRO A 238 -3.81 5.54 -3.24
N ARG A 239 -3.07 5.72 -4.34
CA ARG A 239 -3.52 6.49 -5.49
C ARG A 239 -4.72 5.75 -6.11
N PRO A 240 -5.95 6.29 -6.12
CA PRO A 240 -7.02 5.66 -6.87
C PRO A 240 -6.73 5.83 -8.36
N ALA A 241 -6.84 4.74 -9.13
CA ALA A 241 -6.79 4.81 -10.58
C ALA A 241 -7.87 5.80 -11.07
N GLY A 242 -7.45 6.85 -11.79
CA GLY A 242 -8.34 7.88 -12.32
C GLY A 242 -8.64 9.11 -11.43
N GLY A 243 -8.01 9.29 -10.26
CA GLY A 243 -8.30 10.43 -9.38
C GLY A 243 -7.11 11.05 -8.64
N ALA A 244 -6.61 12.20 -9.10
CA ALA A 244 -5.52 12.93 -8.43
C ALA A 244 -5.98 13.59 -7.12
N THR A 245 -5.85 12.85 -6.01
CA THR A 245 -5.88 13.41 -4.65
C THR A 245 -4.44 13.62 -4.17
N PRO A 246 -4.03 14.81 -3.70
CA PRO A 246 -2.68 15.02 -3.18
C PRO A 246 -2.46 14.16 -1.92
N PRO A 247 -1.39 13.37 -1.82
CA PRO A 247 -1.13 12.57 -0.63
C PRO A 247 -0.69 13.45 0.55
N GLY A 248 -1.30 13.24 1.72
CA GLY A 248 -0.66 13.55 3.00
C GLY A 248 -0.84 14.94 3.60
N ILE A 249 -1.61 15.82 2.97
CA ILE A 249 -2.16 16.97 3.69
C ILE A 249 -3.52 16.58 4.27
N ASP A 250 -3.68 16.68 5.59
CA ASP A 250 -5.00 16.69 6.21
C ASP A 250 -5.69 18.01 5.82
N ILE A 251 -6.41 17.97 4.69
CA ILE A 251 -7.11 19.12 4.11
C ILE A 251 -8.09 19.68 5.15
N GLY A 252 -8.72 18.84 5.98
CA GLY A 252 -9.63 19.34 7.00
C GLY A 252 -8.92 20.06 8.13
N ALA A 253 -7.72 19.64 8.52
CA ALA A 253 -6.88 20.38 9.47
C ALA A 253 -6.46 21.75 8.91
N LEU A 254 -6.04 21.85 7.64
CA LEU A 254 -5.76 23.15 7.00
C LEU A 254 -7.00 24.04 6.90
N LEU A 255 -8.13 23.46 6.51
CA LEU A 255 -9.42 24.16 6.48
C LEU A 255 -9.80 24.68 7.88
N LEU A 256 -9.57 23.89 8.94
CA LEU A 256 -9.78 24.31 10.33
C LEU A 256 -8.82 25.43 10.78
N MET A 257 -7.54 25.40 10.38
CA MET A 257 -6.61 26.51 10.61
C MET A 257 -7.07 27.79 9.92
N ALA A 258 -7.38 27.72 8.62
CA ALA A 258 -7.83 28.86 7.83
C ALA A 258 -9.16 29.42 8.35
N HIS A 259 -10.01 28.56 8.91
CA HIS A 259 -11.25 28.94 9.56
C HIS A 259 -11.03 29.65 10.90
N ALA A 260 -10.18 29.09 11.78
CA ALA A 260 -9.78 29.72 13.04
C ALA A 260 -9.09 31.09 12.84
N ALA A 261 -8.34 31.23 11.74
CA ALA A 261 -7.72 32.48 11.29
C ALA A 261 -8.68 33.48 10.64
N GLY A 262 -9.95 33.12 10.45
CA GLY A 262 -10.95 33.99 9.78
C GLY A 262 -10.71 34.18 8.29
N ARG A 263 -9.79 33.40 7.67
CA ARG A 263 -9.44 33.49 6.25
C ARG A 263 -10.48 32.83 5.36
N ILE A 264 -11.08 31.73 5.83
CA ILE A 264 -12.25 31.09 5.20
C ILE A 264 -13.39 30.93 6.20
N ASP A 265 -14.60 30.73 5.70
CA ASP A 265 -15.76 30.42 6.55
C ASP A 265 -16.41 29.10 6.14
N LEU A 266 -16.00 28.01 6.78
CA LEU A 266 -16.54 26.67 6.59
C LEU A 266 -18.05 26.58 6.88
N ARG A 267 -18.60 27.47 7.72
CA ARG A 267 -20.04 27.52 7.97
C ARG A 267 -20.77 28.15 6.80
N ARG A 268 -20.27 29.27 6.27
CA ARG A 268 -20.78 29.87 5.02
C ARG A 268 -20.68 28.89 3.87
N ILE A 269 -19.52 28.28 3.65
CA ILE A 269 -19.30 27.30 2.57
C ILE A 269 -20.26 26.11 2.69
N ALA A 270 -20.50 25.59 3.91
CA ALA A 270 -21.47 24.53 4.15
C ALA A 270 -22.94 24.96 3.99
N GLN A 271 -23.26 26.25 4.15
CA GLN A 271 -24.62 26.81 4.00
C GLN A 271 -24.93 27.26 2.56
N GLU A 272 -23.91 27.64 1.80
CA GLU A 272 -24.03 28.09 0.40
C GLU A 272 -23.88 26.94 -0.61
N ALA A 273 -23.44 25.75 -0.16
CA ALA A 273 -23.50 24.53 -0.95
C ALA A 273 -24.98 24.20 -1.30
N PRO A 274 -25.36 24.20 -2.59
CA PRO A 274 -26.76 24.08 -2.99
C PRO A 274 -27.38 22.71 -2.67
N ASP A 275 -28.72 22.68 -2.54
CA ASP A 275 -29.55 21.49 -2.27
C ASP A 275 -29.43 20.34 -3.32
N SER A 276 -28.62 20.50 -4.36
CA SER A 276 -28.36 19.48 -5.39
C SER A 276 -27.60 18.24 -4.89
N ALA A 277 -27.26 18.17 -3.59
CA ALA A 277 -26.61 17.03 -2.95
C ALA A 277 -27.35 15.67 -3.12
N ALA A 278 -28.64 15.68 -3.49
CA ALA A 278 -29.37 14.49 -3.91
C ALA A 278 -28.77 13.77 -5.15
N GLY A 279 -27.92 14.45 -5.93
CA GLY A 279 -27.26 13.91 -7.13
C GLY A 279 -25.81 13.44 -6.96
N GLY A 280 -25.22 13.53 -5.76
CA GLY A 280 -23.86 13.03 -5.48
C GLY A 280 -22.68 13.83 -6.08
N GLU A 281 -22.92 14.74 -7.02
CA GLU A 281 -21.93 15.77 -7.36
C GLU A 281 -21.91 16.88 -6.30
N ALA A 282 -20.71 17.31 -5.94
CA ALA A 282 -20.46 18.01 -4.70
C ALA A 282 -19.80 19.37 -4.95
N ALA A 283 -20.26 20.39 -4.23
CA ALA A 283 -20.00 21.79 -4.53
C ALA A 283 -18.51 22.16 -4.41
N ALA A 284 -17.91 22.57 -5.52
CA ALA A 284 -16.55 23.12 -5.55
C ALA A 284 -16.43 24.36 -4.64
N LEU A 285 -15.24 24.59 -4.07
CA LEU A 285 -14.93 25.87 -3.42
C LEU A 285 -15.12 27.02 -4.42
N ALA A 286 -15.70 28.13 -3.96
CA ALA A 286 -15.67 29.36 -4.72
C ALA A 286 -14.19 29.79 -4.92
N PRO A 287 -13.79 30.29 -6.11
CA PRO A 287 -12.41 30.71 -6.37
C PRO A 287 -11.85 31.67 -5.32
N GLU A 288 -12.70 32.58 -4.80
CA GLU A 288 -12.32 33.50 -3.72
C GLU A 288 -11.88 32.81 -2.42
N ASP A 289 -12.49 31.68 -2.04
CA ASP A 289 -12.08 30.93 -0.84
C ASP A 289 -10.78 30.16 -1.09
N LEU A 290 -10.55 29.71 -2.33
CA LEU A 290 -9.29 29.08 -2.74
C LEU A 290 -8.13 30.08 -2.72
N ASP A 291 -8.35 31.31 -3.22
CA ASP A 291 -7.36 32.40 -3.18
C ASP A 291 -7.03 32.82 -1.74
N ARG A 292 -8.05 32.87 -0.86
CA ARG A 292 -7.87 33.16 0.57
C ARG A 292 -7.11 32.04 1.29
N LEU A 293 -7.42 30.77 1.00
CA LEU A 293 -6.69 29.61 1.53
C LEU A 293 -5.24 29.60 1.05
N THR A 294 -5.01 29.82 -0.24
CA THR A 294 -3.67 29.93 -0.85
C THR A 294 -2.85 31.07 -0.25
N SER A 295 -3.46 32.24 -0.05
CA SER A 295 -2.80 33.40 0.57
C SER A 295 -2.46 33.16 2.04
N PHE A 296 -3.32 32.44 2.77
CA PHE A 296 -3.06 32.02 4.15
C PHE A 296 -1.94 30.99 4.25
N LEU A 297 -1.84 30.06 3.30
CA LEU A 297 -0.73 29.09 3.24
C LEU A 297 0.61 29.80 2.96
N LYS A 298 0.64 30.81 2.07
CA LYS A 298 1.82 31.68 1.87
C LYS A 298 2.27 32.36 3.16
N GLU A 299 1.32 32.87 3.93
CA GLU A 299 1.56 33.60 5.17
C GLU A 299 2.10 32.67 6.27
N ILE A 300 1.49 31.50 6.45
CA ILE A 300 1.92 30.53 7.48
C ILE A 300 3.25 29.86 7.11
N MET A 301 3.46 29.54 5.84
CA MET A 301 4.69 28.86 5.38
C MET A 301 5.80 29.86 5.00
N ALA A 302 5.70 31.15 5.35
CA ALA A 302 6.60 32.18 4.81
C ALA A 302 8.09 31.94 5.14
N ASP A 303 8.39 31.31 6.27
CA ASP A 303 9.76 30.99 6.69
C ASP A 303 10.26 29.69 6.03
N GLU A 304 9.41 28.66 5.94
CA GLU A 304 9.67 27.43 5.16
C GLU A 304 9.90 27.76 3.68
N LEU A 305 9.08 28.65 3.11
CA LEU A 305 9.22 29.10 1.73
C LEU A 305 10.57 29.81 1.53
N ARG A 306 11.04 30.65 2.47
CA ARG A 306 12.40 31.25 2.40
C ARG A 306 13.53 30.21 2.50
N ILE A 307 13.32 29.15 3.27
CA ILE A 307 14.24 28.01 3.37
C ILE A 307 14.30 27.25 2.04
N LEU A 308 13.15 26.97 1.43
CA LEU A 308 13.05 26.30 0.13
C LEU A 308 13.62 27.16 -1.01
N ASP A 309 13.40 28.48 -0.99
CA ASP A 309 14.05 29.46 -1.88
C ASP A 309 15.58 29.34 -1.86
N ALA A 310 16.15 29.10 -0.67
CA ALA A 310 17.59 28.95 -0.52
C ALA A 310 18.07 27.59 -1.05
N ILE A 311 17.36 26.51 -0.76
CA ILE A 311 17.76 25.16 -1.19
C ILE A 311 17.60 25.00 -2.72
N ALA A 312 16.56 25.61 -3.32
CA ALA A 312 16.26 25.59 -4.75
C ALA A 312 17.45 25.84 -5.70
N GLY A 313 18.34 26.76 -5.33
CA GLY A 313 19.51 27.14 -6.13
C GLY A 313 20.70 26.17 -6.05
N LEU A 314 20.58 25.07 -5.29
CA LEU A 314 21.71 24.22 -4.89
C LEU A 314 22.06 23.06 -5.83
N LYS A 315 21.62 23.05 -7.09
CA LYS A 315 22.01 21.99 -8.03
C LYS A 315 23.48 22.16 -8.47
N PRO A 316 24.41 21.22 -8.16
CA PRO A 316 25.74 21.24 -8.74
C PRO A 316 25.66 20.92 -10.25
N PRO A 317 26.41 21.61 -11.12
CA PRO A 317 26.59 21.17 -12.49
C PRO A 317 27.38 19.85 -12.51
N THR A 318 27.20 19.05 -13.58
CA THR A 318 28.12 17.93 -13.89
C THR A 318 28.72 18.05 -15.28
N GLY A 319 29.77 17.28 -15.52
CA GLY A 319 30.35 17.12 -16.86
C GLY A 319 29.30 16.65 -17.87
N ARG A 320 28.54 15.58 -17.57
CA ARG A 320 27.52 15.03 -18.48
C ARG A 320 26.34 15.98 -18.70
N GLU A 321 25.83 16.64 -17.66
CA GLU A 321 24.74 17.61 -17.83
C GLU A 321 25.18 18.79 -18.71
N LEU A 322 26.38 19.34 -18.48
CA LEU A 322 26.92 20.45 -19.27
C LEU A 322 27.23 20.03 -20.71
N ALA A 323 27.76 18.82 -20.91
CA ALA A 323 27.95 18.24 -22.24
C ALA A 323 26.63 18.13 -22.98
N ALA A 324 25.59 17.60 -22.33
CA ALA A 324 24.27 17.43 -22.93
C ALA A 324 23.62 18.78 -23.31
N ASP A 325 23.73 19.80 -22.46
CA ASP A 325 23.21 21.14 -22.76
C ASP A 325 23.99 21.83 -23.90
N ASN A 326 25.32 21.69 -23.92
CA ASN A 326 26.16 22.19 -25.02
C ASN A 326 25.85 21.48 -26.36
N LEU A 327 25.59 20.17 -26.34
CA LEU A 327 25.19 19.37 -27.51
C LEU A 327 23.80 19.77 -28.03
N ARG A 328 22.80 19.90 -27.14
CA ARG A 328 21.45 20.39 -27.50
C ARG A 328 21.51 21.79 -28.12
N ALA A 329 22.30 22.70 -27.53
CA ALA A 329 22.52 24.03 -28.09
C ALA A 329 23.20 24.00 -29.46
N ALA A 330 24.00 22.97 -29.73
CA ALA A 330 24.63 22.68 -31.02
C ALA A 330 23.76 21.86 -31.99
N GLY A 331 22.46 21.69 -31.69
CA GLY A 331 21.50 20.98 -32.53
C GLY A 331 21.82 19.49 -32.67
N LEU A 332 22.44 18.89 -31.65
CA LEU A 332 22.81 17.48 -31.58
C LEU A 332 22.04 16.81 -30.45
N ASP A 333 21.58 15.58 -30.67
CA ASP A 333 21.01 14.76 -29.61
C ASP A 333 22.15 14.21 -28.72
N PRO A 334 22.17 14.53 -27.41
CA PRO A 334 23.21 14.06 -26.51
C PRO A 334 23.21 12.55 -26.27
N GLU A 335 22.08 11.87 -26.51
CA GLU A 335 21.96 10.41 -26.39
C GLU A 335 22.18 9.69 -27.73
N HIS A 336 22.47 10.43 -28.82
CA HIS A 336 22.88 9.86 -30.10
C HIS A 336 24.11 8.96 -29.90
N ARG A 337 24.05 7.73 -30.39
CA ARG A 337 25.12 6.75 -30.21
C ARG A 337 26.09 6.81 -31.37
N VAL A 338 27.38 6.96 -31.05
CA VAL A 338 28.47 6.97 -32.03
C VAL A 338 29.43 5.81 -31.78
N ASP A 339 29.97 5.27 -32.88
CA ASP A 339 30.90 4.13 -32.84
C ASP A 339 32.30 4.57 -32.40
N VAL A 340 32.64 4.38 -31.12
CA VAL A 340 33.91 4.87 -30.56
C VAL A 340 35.06 3.92 -30.89
N ARG A 341 35.97 4.36 -31.77
CA ARG A 341 37.14 3.56 -32.20
C ARG A 341 38.24 3.39 -31.14
N SER A 342 38.16 4.13 -30.04
CA SER A 342 39.15 4.08 -28.97
C SER A 342 38.61 4.62 -27.66
N VAL A 343 38.76 3.87 -26.58
CA VAL A 343 38.42 4.37 -25.23
C VAL A 343 39.59 5.19 -24.71
N VAL A 344 39.31 6.42 -24.27
CA VAL A 344 40.26 7.26 -23.56
C VAL A 344 40.12 7.01 -22.07
N ILE A 345 40.97 6.15 -21.51
CA ILE A 345 40.99 5.92 -20.06
C ILE A 345 41.86 7.00 -19.41
N PRO A 346 41.30 7.88 -18.55
CA PRO A 346 42.10 8.79 -17.75
C PRO A 346 42.87 7.97 -16.70
N ALA A 347 44.20 8.15 -16.61
CA ALA A 347 44.95 7.54 -15.52
C ALA A 347 44.48 8.11 -14.19
N ALA A 348 44.09 7.24 -13.25
CA ALA A 348 43.42 7.62 -12.00
C ALA A 348 44.16 8.66 -11.13
N PHE A 349 45.46 8.90 -11.38
CA PHE A 349 46.30 9.82 -10.62
C PHE A 349 47.30 10.64 -11.49
N GLY A 350 46.98 10.99 -12.74
CA GLY A 350 47.88 11.88 -13.51
C GLY A 350 47.35 12.39 -14.86
N PRO A 351 48.09 13.30 -15.53
CA PRO A 351 47.70 13.90 -16.83
C PRO A 351 47.83 12.93 -18.01
N VAL A 352 48.15 11.65 -17.76
CA VAL A 352 48.35 10.64 -18.79
C VAL A 352 47.00 10.06 -19.18
N ARG A 353 46.61 10.24 -20.45
CA ARG A 353 45.45 9.58 -21.04
C ARG A 353 45.90 8.36 -21.83
N PHE A 354 45.34 7.19 -21.53
CA PHE A 354 45.56 5.99 -22.33
C PHE A 354 44.47 5.89 -23.38
N LYS A 355 44.78 6.24 -24.63
CA LYS A 355 43.91 5.99 -25.79
C LYS A 355 44.10 4.53 -26.20
N ILE A 356 43.20 3.66 -25.75
CA ILE A 356 43.21 2.25 -26.11
C ILE A 356 42.36 2.08 -27.38
N PRO A 357 42.97 1.77 -28.55
CA PRO A 357 42.18 1.43 -29.73
C PRO A 357 41.39 0.15 -29.46
N LEU A 358 40.12 0.10 -29.83
CA LEU A 358 39.28 -1.10 -29.75
C LEU A 358 39.33 -1.80 -31.12
N PRO A 359 40.11 -2.88 -31.31
CA PRO A 359 40.37 -3.39 -32.65
C PRO A 359 39.20 -4.18 -33.28
N PHE A 360 38.27 -4.71 -32.49
CA PHE A 360 37.24 -5.66 -32.97
C PHE A 360 35.84 -5.50 -32.33
N ALA A 361 35.59 -4.42 -31.57
CA ALA A 361 34.28 -4.13 -31.00
C ALA A 361 34.00 -2.63 -31.08
N PHE A 362 32.92 -2.26 -31.76
CA PHE A 362 32.35 -0.92 -31.67
C PHE A 362 31.51 -0.85 -30.40
N ASP A 363 32.03 -0.19 -29.36
CA ASP A 363 31.23 0.16 -28.20
C ASP A 363 30.48 1.46 -28.53
N GLN A 364 29.14 1.38 -28.53
CA GLN A 364 28.28 2.50 -28.89
C GLN A 364 28.01 3.38 -27.68
N GLN A 365 28.71 4.50 -27.61
CA GLN A 365 28.60 5.44 -26.50
C GLN A 365 27.72 6.64 -26.88
N ALA A 366 26.99 7.18 -25.91
CA ALA A 366 26.23 8.40 -26.09
C ALA A 366 27.17 9.58 -26.35
N LEU A 367 26.79 10.48 -27.26
CA LEU A 367 27.63 11.61 -27.68
C LEU A 367 28.04 12.52 -26.50
N ALA A 368 27.19 12.61 -25.47
CA ALA A 368 27.53 13.30 -24.21
C ALA A 368 28.71 12.65 -23.48
N ASP A 369 28.79 11.31 -23.41
CA ASP A 369 29.89 10.60 -22.74
C ASP A 369 31.20 10.70 -23.54
N VAL A 370 31.11 10.70 -24.87
CA VAL A 370 32.26 10.98 -25.75
C VAL A 370 32.78 12.40 -25.51
N TYR A 371 31.91 13.40 -25.43
CA TYR A 371 32.33 14.78 -25.14
C TYR A 371 32.92 14.93 -23.73
N VAL A 372 32.39 14.24 -22.72
CA VAL A 372 32.98 14.22 -21.35
C VAL A 372 34.36 13.57 -21.34
N SER A 373 34.55 12.44 -22.01
CA SER A 373 35.81 11.68 -22.00
C SER A 373 36.91 12.32 -22.86
N HIS A 374 36.55 12.95 -23.98
CA HIS A 374 37.50 13.67 -24.85
C HIS A 374 37.79 15.10 -24.36
N GLU A 375 36.90 15.69 -23.54
CA GLU A 375 36.84 17.11 -23.11
C GLU A 375 36.59 18.13 -24.23
N THR A 376 36.87 17.79 -25.48
CA THR A 376 36.53 18.54 -26.70
C THR A 376 35.91 17.57 -27.69
N LEU A 377 34.88 17.97 -28.42
CA LEU A 377 34.26 17.14 -29.45
C LEU A 377 34.54 17.73 -30.84
N ASP A 378 35.36 17.06 -31.64
CA ASP A 378 35.61 17.44 -33.03
C ASP A 378 34.69 16.64 -33.95
N LEU A 379 33.61 17.27 -34.40
CA LEU A 379 32.62 16.65 -35.30
C LEU A 379 33.20 16.23 -36.66
N SER A 380 34.44 16.60 -37.00
CA SER A 380 35.11 16.17 -38.23
C SER A 380 36.00 14.93 -38.05
N GLU A 381 36.55 14.69 -36.85
CA GLU A 381 37.38 13.51 -36.54
C GLU A 381 36.62 12.42 -35.77
N ASP A 382 35.78 12.79 -34.80
CA ASP A 382 35.14 11.86 -33.86
C ASP A 382 33.85 11.21 -34.41
N ALA A 383 33.17 11.89 -35.34
CA ALA A 383 31.79 11.54 -35.71
C ALA A 383 31.67 10.33 -36.66
N GLY A 384 32.35 10.36 -37.81
CA GLY A 384 32.15 9.41 -38.94
C GLY A 384 30.76 9.45 -39.61
N ASP A 385 29.75 9.96 -38.91
CA ASP A 385 28.33 9.95 -39.25
C ASP A 385 27.92 11.15 -40.14
N PRO A 386 27.35 10.91 -41.33
CA PRO A 386 26.80 11.95 -42.19
C PRO A 386 25.72 12.82 -41.52
N ALA A 387 24.95 12.28 -40.56
CA ALA A 387 23.89 13.02 -39.87
C ALA A 387 24.45 14.18 -39.02
N LEU A 388 25.60 13.97 -38.38
CA LEU A 388 26.31 15.01 -37.62
C LEU A 388 26.87 16.11 -38.55
N SER A 389 27.07 15.79 -39.83
CA SER A 389 27.64 16.68 -40.87
C SER A 389 26.61 17.52 -41.66
N ALA A 390 25.32 17.42 -41.34
CA ALA A 390 24.26 18.14 -42.06
C ALA A 390 24.44 19.68 -42.05
N PRO A 391 23.99 20.40 -43.11
CA PRO A 391 24.02 21.86 -43.13
C PRO A 391 23.05 22.45 -42.10
N VAL A 392 23.54 23.35 -41.25
CA VAL A 392 22.82 23.88 -40.09
C VAL A 392 22.75 25.41 -40.06
N SER A 393 21.86 25.96 -39.23
CA SER A 393 21.67 27.41 -39.11
C SER A 393 22.90 28.13 -38.54
N PRO A 394 23.08 29.45 -38.77
CA PRO A 394 24.21 30.21 -38.23
C PRO A 394 24.28 30.27 -36.69
N GLU A 395 23.21 29.93 -35.99
CA GLU A 395 23.20 29.78 -34.52
C GLU A 395 23.78 28.44 -34.11
N VAL A 396 23.33 27.37 -34.78
CA VAL A 396 23.85 26.01 -34.58
C VAL A 396 25.33 25.92 -34.96
N SER A 397 25.77 26.57 -36.05
CA SER A 397 27.21 26.68 -36.38
C SER A 397 28.03 27.37 -35.29
N ARG A 398 27.49 28.42 -34.65
CA ARG A 398 28.16 29.10 -33.53
C ARG A 398 28.22 28.23 -32.27
N ALA A 399 27.20 27.42 -32.03
CA ALA A 399 27.19 26.46 -30.92
C ALA A 399 28.11 25.26 -31.17
N ARG A 400 28.13 24.68 -32.38
CA ARG A 400 29.11 23.65 -32.79
C ARG A 400 30.55 24.14 -32.65
N THR A 401 30.81 25.42 -32.92
CA THR A 401 32.13 26.06 -32.67
C THR A 401 32.52 26.08 -31.18
N LYS A 402 31.56 26.00 -30.24
CA LYS A 402 31.86 25.89 -28.80
C LYS A 402 32.24 24.46 -28.38
N LEU A 403 31.81 23.43 -29.10
CA LEU A 403 32.12 22.02 -28.75
C LEU A 403 33.63 21.71 -28.82
N GLY A 404 34.38 22.47 -29.64
CA GLY A 404 35.84 22.46 -29.67
C GLY A 404 36.52 23.19 -28.49
N ARG A 405 35.77 23.65 -27.48
CA ARG A 405 36.30 24.17 -26.22
C ARG A 405 36.32 23.07 -25.17
N SER A 406 37.29 23.18 -24.26
CA SER A 406 37.41 22.35 -23.06
C SER A 406 36.11 22.41 -22.24
N LEU A 407 35.34 21.33 -22.29
CA LEU A 407 34.20 21.09 -21.39
C LEU A 407 34.65 21.18 -19.93
N LYS A 408 35.88 20.78 -19.63
CA LYS A 408 36.48 20.91 -18.30
C LYS A 408 36.55 22.35 -17.83
N ASP A 409 36.96 23.28 -18.69
CA ASP A 409 37.06 24.70 -18.34
C ASP A 409 35.68 25.33 -18.14
N GLU A 410 34.71 24.96 -19.00
CA GLU A 410 33.32 25.42 -18.87
C GLU A 410 32.65 24.85 -17.61
N PHE A 411 32.92 23.59 -17.28
CA PHE A 411 32.50 22.94 -16.03
C PHE A 411 33.15 23.60 -14.82
N ASP A 412 34.46 23.83 -14.83
CA ASP A 412 35.17 24.44 -13.70
C ASP A 412 34.63 25.84 -13.41
N ALA A 413 34.37 26.64 -14.45
CA ALA A 413 33.74 27.95 -14.32
C ALA A 413 32.27 27.88 -13.85
N ALA A 414 31.51 26.87 -14.26
CA ALA A 414 30.15 26.64 -13.75
C ALA A 414 30.15 26.20 -12.28
N PHE A 415 31.07 25.31 -11.91
CA PHE A 415 31.23 24.79 -10.57
C PHE A 415 31.69 25.87 -9.58
N ASP A 416 32.57 26.80 -9.99
CA ASP A 416 32.98 27.93 -9.15
C ASP A 416 31.84 28.92 -8.87
N ARG A 417 30.95 29.14 -9.85
CA ARG A 417 29.70 29.90 -9.63
C ARG A 417 28.78 29.15 -8.65
N TYR A 418 28.53 27.87 -8.91
CA TYR A 418 27.72 27.01 -8.04
C TYR A 418 28.24 27.02 -6.60
N LYS A 419 29.53 26.78 -6.38
CA LYS A 419 30.19 26.75 -5.07
C LYS A 419 29.96 28.04 -4.27
N THR A 420 30.05 29.19 -4.93
CA THR A 420 29.84 30.50 -4.31
C THR A 420 28.37 30.71 -3.93
N THR A 421 27.46 30.45 -4.86
CA THR A 421 26.00 30.53 -4.64
C THR A 421 25.55 29.57 -3.54
N ALA A 422 26.06 28.34 -3.55
CA ALA A 422 25.71 27.30 -2.60
C ALA A 422 26.19 27.59 -1.17
N ALA A 423 27.43 28.06 -1.01
CA ALA A 423 27.90 28.56 0.28
C ALA A 423 27.03 29.72 0.81
N GLY A 424 26.54 30.57 -0.09
CA GLY A 424 25.61 31.65 0.24
C GLY A 424 24.26 31.16 0.75
N HIS A 425 23.62 30.25 0.03
CA HIS A 425 22.32 29.69 0.39
C HIS A 425 22.35 28.81 1.64
N ILE A 426 23.37 27.96 1.80
CA ILE A 426 23.55 27.12 3.00
C ILE A 426 23.73 28.00 4.24
N ALA A 427 24.46 29.12 4.13
CA ALA A 427 24.57 30.09 5.24
C ALA A 427 23.21 30.73 5.59
N THR A 428 22.38 31.07 4.60
CA THR A 428 21.01 31.57 4.81
C THR A 428 20.11 30.51 5.45
N LEU A 429 20.18 29.26 5.00
CA LEU A 429 19.43 28.13 5.57
C LEU A 429 19.74 27.95 7.06
N ILE A 430 21.02 27.98 7.43
CA ILE A 430 21.46 27.81 8.81
C ILE A 430 21.05 29.02 9.68
N ASP A 431 21.15 30.26 9.20
CA ASP A 431 20.66 31.42 9.96
C ASP A 431 19.12 31.39 10.15
N ALA A 432 18.36 31.03 9.12
CA ALA A 432 16.91 30.89 9.20
C ALA A 432 16.51 29.80 10.20
N SER A 433 17.20 28.65 10.16
CA SER A 433 17.01 27.57 11.12
C SER A 433 17.37 27.99 12.56
N VAL A 434 18.51 28.67 12.75
CA VAL A 434 18.89 29.22 14.07
C VAL A 434 17.80 30.16 14.58
N ALA A 435 17.31 31.07 13.74
CA ALA A 435 16.26 32.03 14.10
C ALA A 435 14.98 31.33 14.58
N ARG A 436 14.50 30.37 13.80
CA ARG A 436 13.30 29.57 14.08
C ARG A 436 13.47 28.75 15.35
N TYR A 437 14.54 27.96 15.45
CA TYR A 437 14.83 27.14 16.62
C TYR A 437 14.92 27.99 17.89
N GLY A 438 15.53 29.18 17.82
CA GLY A 438 15.60 30.10 18.94
C GLY A 438 14.24 30.67 19.34
N SER A 439 13.41 31.05 18.37
CA SER A 439 12.02 31.49 18.63
C SER A 439 11.20 30.39 19.31
N ASP A 440 11.26 29.16 18.79
CA ASP A 440 10.49 28.00 19.28
C ASP A 440 10.89 27.57 20.71
N HIS A 441 12.12 27.86 21.13
CA HIS A 441 12.66 27.46 22.43
C HIS A 441 12.92 28.66 23.37
N GLY A 442 12.50 29.88 23.00
CA GLY A 442 12.68 31.08 23.82
C GLY A 442 14.15 31.45 24.08
N ILE A 443 15.04 31.14 23.14
CA ILE A 443 16.49 31.36 23.29
C ILE A 443 16.80 32.83 23.04
N ASP A 444 17.39 33.48 24.05
CA ASP A 444 18.02 34.78 23.88
C ASP A 444 19.37 34.64 23.15
N PHE A 445 19.52 35.36 22.04
CA PHE A 445 20.76 35.40 21.28
C PHE A 445 21.77 36.43 21.82
N GLU A 446 21.36 37.31 22.75
CA GLU A 446 22.23 38.31 23.36
C GLU A 446 23.30 37.63 24.25
N GLY A 447 24.49 37.42 23.67
CA GLY A 447 25.59 36.70 24.33
C GLY A 447 25.64 35.20 24.03
N ALA A 448 24.75 34.66 23.19
CA ALA A 448 24.83 33.28 22.74
C ALA A 448 26.05 33.06 21.82
N THR A 449 26.76 31.95 22.01
CA THR A 449 27.78 31.47 21.07
C THR A 449 27.19 30.33 20.25
N ILE A 450 27.14 30.50 18.93
CA ILE A 450 26.67 29.47 18.00
C ILE A 450 27.89 28.77 17.41
N THR A 451 27.84 27.45 17.31
CA THR A 451 28.86 26.64 16.64
C THR A 451 28.19 25.70 15.64
N VAL A 452 28.63 25.77 14.39
CA VAL A 452 28.13 24.94 13.28
C VAL A 452 29.20 23.92 12.92
N THR A 453 28.85 22.63 12.99
CA THR A 453 29.75 21.52 12.66
C THR A 453 29.12 20.60 11.61
N ARG A 454 29.97 19.91 10.84
CA ARG A 454 29.57 18.85 9.91
C ARG A 454 30.25 17.56 10.31
N ALA A 455 29.48 16.50 10.51
CA ALA A 455 30.04 15.16 10.74
C ALA A 455 30.48 14.52 9.42
N GLN A 456 31.47 13.64 9.49
CA GLN A 456 31.83 12.72 8.42
C GLN A 456 31.75 11.30 8.97
N ARG A 457 31.09 10.38 8.27
CA ARG A 457 31.25 8.94 8.54
C ARG A 457 32.51 8.46 7.82
N VAL A 458 33.38 7.79 8.55
CA VAL A 458 34.61 7.19 8.03
C VAL A 458 34.50 5.69 8.19
N ASP A 459 34.27 5.00 7.06
CA ASP A 459 34.16 3.55 6.98
C ASP A 459 35.58 2.99 6.74
N SER A 460 36.20 2.44 7.80
CA SER A 460 37.53 1.84 7.76
C SER A 460 37.43 0.31 7.70
N LEU A 461 37.69 -0.28 6.53
CA LEU A 461 37.69 -1.74 6.38
C LEU A 461 39.04 -2.33 6.85
N HIS A 462 39.06 -3.01 7.99
CA HIS A 462 40.23 -3.74 8.47
C HIS A 462 40.20 -5.20 7.99
N LEU A 463 40.80 -5.47 6.83
CA LEU A 463 41.01 -6.84 6.36
C LEU A 463 42.03 -7.57 7.25
N PRO A 464 41.74 -8.80 7.71
CA PRO A 464 42.62 -9.55 8.60
C PRO A 464 43.86 -10.00 7.83
N VAL A 465 45.02 -9.55 8.27
CA VAL A 465 46.27 -9.80 7.54
C VAL A 465 46.75 -11.24 7.78
N VAL A 466 46.35 -12.16 6.89
CA VAL A 466 46.86 -13.54 6.88
C VAL A 466 48.39 -13.50 6.65
N PRO A 467 49.21 -14.13 7.51
CA PRO A 467 50.66 -14.08 7.39
C PRO A 467 51.16 -14.87 6.18
N GLY A 468 51.83 -14.19 5.25
CA GLY A 468 52.39 -14.81 4.04
C GLY A 468 53.34 -13.89 3.27
N PRO A 469 54.26 -14.44 2.45
CA PRO A 469 55.22 -13.67 1.66
C PRO A 469 54.49 -12.89 0.55
N GLY A 470 54.30 -11.59 0.79
CA GLY A 470 53.44 -10.70 0.00
C GLY A 470 52.73 -9.63 0.85
N GLN A 471 52.73 -9.83 2.17
CA GLN A 471 52.07 -9.01 3.20
C GLN A 471 52.24 -7.48 3.03
N ALA A 472 53.45 -7.00 2.70
CA ALA A 472 53.73 -5.56 2.62
C ALA A 472 53.02 -4.85 1.45
N LEU A 473 52.82 -5.54 0.32
CA LEU A 473 52.16 -4.95 -0.85
C LEU A 473 50.64 -4.92 -0.67
N LEU A 474 50.06 -6.00 -0.14
CA LEU A 474 48.64 -6.06 0.17
C LEU A 474 48.24 -5.12 1.31
N ALA A 475 49.04 -4.99 2.37
CA ALA A 475 48.71 -4.11 3.51
C ALA A 475 48.63 -2.62 3.14
N GLN A 476 49.32 -2.15 2.09
CA GLN A 476 49.15 -0.79 1.56
C GLN A 476 47.96 -0.67 0.59
N ALA A 477 47.54 -1.76 -0.05
CA ALA A 477 46.46 -1.76 -1.03
C ALA A 477 45.05 -2.00 -0.43
N THR A 478 44.95 -2.55 0.79
CA THR A 478 43.67 -3.03 1.36
C THR A 478 42.95 -2.05 2.29
N ALA A 479 43.56 -0.94 2.70
CA ALA A 479 42.95 0.04 3.59
C ALA A 479 42.09 1.08 2.83
N SER A 480 41.02 0.66 2.16
CA SER A 480 40.08 1.59 1.53
C SER A 480 39.24 2.31 2.58
N THR A 481 39.58 3.58 2.84
CA THR A 481 38.81 4.43 3.76
C THR A 481 37.74 5.19 3.00
N LYS A 482 36.48 4.74 3.05
CA LYS A 482 35.37 5.49 2.44
C LYS A 482 34.92 6.59 3.40
N ARG A 483 34.85 7.84 2.91
CA ARG A 483 34.37 8.99 3.69
C ARG A 483 33.06 9.50 3.12
N THR A 484 32.07 9.68 3.99
CA THR A 484 30.74 10.20 3.65
C THR A 484 30.48 11.42 4.52
N ASP A 485 30.46 12.63 3.94
CA ASP A 485 30.05 13.83 4.70
C ASP A 485 28.55 13.73 5.07
N ALA A 486 28.14 14.37 6.17
CA ALA A 486 26.73 14.42 6.57
C ALA A 486 25.85 15.24 5.60
N ASN A 487 24.60 14.82 5.43
CA ASN A 487 23.54 15.44 4.63
C ASN A 487 22.84 16.57 5.41
N GLY A 488 23.61 17.34 6.15
CA GLY A 488 23.14 18.41 7.04
C GLY A 488 24.23 18.92 7.96
N TYR A 489 23.85 19.74 8.93
CA TYR A 489 24.75 20.39 9.87
C TYR A 489 24.25 20.25 11.31
N PHE A 490 25.18 20.04 12.23
CA PHE A 490 24.90 20.12 13.66
C PHE A 490 25.11 21.56 14.12
N VAL A 491 24.10 22.11 14.79
CA VAL A 491 24.13 23.44 15.37
C VAL A 491 24.12 23.29 16.89
N SER A 492 25.08 23.93 17.55
CA SER A 492 25.11 24.10 19.00
C SER A 492 24.93 25.58 19.33
N ILE A 493 24.04 25.89 20.26
CA ILE A 493 23.80 27.24 20.78
C ILE A 493 24.09 27.22 22.27
N ASP A 494 25.22 27.79 22.67
CA ASP A 494 25.66 27.93 24.04
C ASP A 494 25.19 29.29 24.59
N THR A 495 24.32 29.27 25.62
CA THR A 495 23.82 30.46 26.32
C THR A 495 24.14 30.41 27.81
N SER A 496 23.89 31.50 28.53
CA SER A 496 23.95 31.53 30.00
C SER A 496 22.89 30.65 30.68
N ALA A 497 21.78 30.33 30.01
CA ALA A 497 20.72 29.46 30.51
C ALA A 497 21.00 27.96 30.25
N GLY A 498 21.82 27.65 29.25
CA GLY A 498 22.18 26.27 28.89
C GLY A 498 22.65 26.11 27.45
N ARG A 499 22.98 24.85 27.10
CA ARG A 499 23.37 24.44 25.76
C ARG A 499 22.21 23.78 25.03
N HIS A 500 21.82 24.33 23.90
CA HIS A 500 20.87 23.73 22.97
C HIS A 500 21.62 23.11 21.79
N ARG A 501 21.16 21.97 21.28
CA ARG A 501 21.78 21.28 20.13
C ARG A 501 20.71 20.68 19.24
N TYR A 502 20.93 20.75 17.93
CA TYR A 502 20.07 20.10 16.93
C TYR A 502 20.85 19.83 15.64
N PHE A 503 20.30 18.96 14.79
CA PHE A 503 20.76 18.72 13.42
C PHE A 503 19.76 19.35 12.45
N VAL A 504 20.23 20.16 11.52
CA VAL A 504 19.44 20.66 10.38
C VAL A 504 19.79 19.84 9.15
N ALA A 505 18.82 19.10 8.62
CA ALA A 505 18.99 18.33 7.40
C ALA A 505 18.96 19.25 6.17
N LEU A 506 19.82 18.97 5.18
CA LEU A 506 19.90 19.77 3.95
C LEU A 506 18.79 19.47 2.95
N ALA A 507 18.17 18.28 3.04
CA ALA A 507 17.10 17.88 2.12
C ALA A 507 15.84 18.74 2.31
N ASP A 508 15.35 18.84 3.54
CA ASP A 508 14.07 19.48 3.89
C ASP A 508 14.20 20.70 4.83
N GLY A 509 15.39 20.99 5.34
CA GLY A 509 15.56 22.00 6.39
C GLY A 509 14.94 21.61 7.73
N ALA A 510 14.65 20.32 7.96
CA ALA A 510 14.05 19.84 9.20
C ALA A 510 15.07 19.84 10.35
N GLU A 511 14.57 20.19 11.54
CA GLU A 511 15.36 20.35 12.76
C GLU A 511 15.12 19.17 13.70
N TYR A 512 16.17 18.39 13.94
CA TYR A 512 16.16 17.24 14.83
C TYR A 512 16.88 17.60 16.13
N PRO A 513 16.17 17.80 17.26
CA PRO A 513 16.80 18.17 18.52
C PRO A 513 17.69 17.05 19.05
N LEU A 514 18.88 17.42 19.55
CA LEU A 514 19.85 16.53 20.18
C LEU A 514 19.72 16.63 21.71
N PRO A 515 19.62 15.50 22.43
CA PRO A 515 19.61 15.53 23.90
C PRO A 515 20.89 16.14 24.49
N PRO A 516 20.79 16.99 25.53
CA PRO A 516 21.93 17.73 26.07
C PRO A 516 23.01 16.86 26.73
N GLU A 517 22.69 15.62 27.11
CA GLU A 517 23.60 14.63 27.68
C GLU A 517 24.36 13.78 26.65
N ARG A 518 23.93 13.78 25.37
CA ARG A 518 24.49 12.90 24.33
C ARG A 518 25.58 13.60 23.52
N SER A 519 26.60 12.88 23.06
CA SER A 519 27.56 13.45 22.09
C SER A 519 26.92 13.59 20.71
N ILE A 520 27.51 14.42 19.83
CA ILE A 520 27.02 14.56 18.45
C ILE A 520 27.30 13.26 17.68
N GLU A 521 28.45 12.65 17.97
CA GLU A 521 28.96 11.40 17.42
C GLU A 521 28.05 10.21 17.76
N ASP A 522 27.68 10.04 19.03
CA ASP A 522 26.76 8.98 19.48
C ASP A 522 25.37 9.16 18.88
N TRP A 523 24.91 10.41 18.71
CA TRP A 523 23.62 10.69 18.11
C TRP A 523 23.65 10.42 16.60
N ALA A 524 24.69 10.87 15.90
CA ALA A 524 24.90 10.59 14.47
C ALA A 524 25.01 9.09 14.19
N ALA A 525 25.68 8.33 15.07
CA ALA A 525 25.81 6.89 14.96
C ALA A 525 24.46 6.14 15.04
N SER A 526 23.51 6.59 15.88
CA SER A 526 22.18 5.97 15.95
C SER A 526 21.14 6.55 14.98
N HIS A 527 21.44 7.66 14.31
CA HIS A 527 20.56 8.32 13.35
C HIS A 527 21.22 8.42 11.97
N GLY A 528 22.12 7.49 11.64
CA GLY A 528 22.93 7.58 10.42
C GLY A 528 22.13 7.58 9.10
N GLU A 529 20.89 7.08 9.11
CA GLU A 529 19.94 7.24 8.00
C GLU A 529 19.61 8.73 7.76
N ILE A 530 19.26 9.46 8.82
CA ILE A 530 18.96 10.91 8.76
C ILE A 530 20.23 11.72 8.47
N VAL A 531 21.36 11.35 9.09
CA VAL A 531 22.60 12.13 9.02
C VAL A 531 23.42 11.87 7.75
N PHE A 532 23.40 10.65 7.21
CA PHE A 532 24.23 10.23 6.06
C PHE A 532 23.43 9.57 4.92
N GLY A 533 22.10 9.69 4.93
CA GLY A 533 21.22 9.13 3.89
C GLY A 533 21.24 7.60 3.77
N THR A 534 21.86 6.89 4.72
CA THR A 534 22.08 5.44 4.64
C THR A 534 21.91 4.80 6.02
N ALA A 535 21.01 3.82 6.11
CA ALA A 535 20.80 3.07 7.34
C ALA A 535 22.09 2.36 7.78
N VAL A 536 22.52 2.60 9.02
CA VAL A 536 23.71 1.94 9.58
C VAL A 536 23.35 0.52 9.97
N HIS A 537 23.35 -0.38 8.99
CA HIS A 537 23.40 -1.81 9.25
C HIS A 537 24.74 -2.11 9.94
N LYS A 538 24.70 -2.40 11.23
CA LYS A 538 25.74 -3.22 11.86
C LYS A 538 25.51 -4.65 11.35
N PRO A 539 26.44 -5.24 10.60
CA PRO A 539 26.33 -6.66 10.24
C PRO A 539 26.40 -7.52 11.50
N ASP A 540 25.28 -8.13 11.89
CA ASP A 540 25.15 -9.09 13.01
C ASP A 540 25.80 -10.46 12.70
N PHE A 541 26.97 -10.44 12.06
CA PHE A 541 27.80 -11.62 11.82
C PHE A 541 28.70 -11.86 13.04
N PRO A 542 28.53 -12.97 13.80
CA PRO A 542 29.46 -13.33 14.87
C PRO A 542 30.82 -13.67 14.26
N GLY A 543 31.81 -12.79 14.44
CA GLY A 543 33.12 -12.86 13.79
C GLY A 543 33.32 -11.85 12.65
N SER A 544 32.43 -10.87 12.49
CA SER A 544 32.55 -9.78 11.51
C SER A 544 33.91 -9.09 11.55
N LEU A 545 34.48 -8.85 10.36
CA LEU A 545 35.69 -8.05 10.20
C LEU A 545 35.40 -6.63 10.65
N PHE A 546 36.16 -6.13 11.63
CA PHE A 546 35.84 -4.87 12.32
C PHE A 546 35.88 -3.69 11.34
N ASN A 547 34.69 -3.17 10.99
CA ASN A 547 34.55 -1.83 10.44
C ASN A 547 34.58 -0.83 11.59
N ASP A 548 35.72 -0.19 11.80
CA ASP A 548 35.85 0.91 12.76
C ASP A 548 35.17 2.16 12.17
N LEU A 549 33.87 2.29 12.46
CA LEU A 549 33.05 3.44 12.13
C LEU A 549 33.38 4.60 13.07
N THR A 550 34.07 5.61 12.55
CA THR A 550 34.30 6.87 13.28
C THR A 550 33.50 8.01 12.65
N TYR A 551 33.13 8.99 13.49
CA TYR A 551 32.27 10.12 13.11
C TYR A 551 32.97 11.48 13.34
N PRO A 552 34.17 11.73 12.78
CA PRO A 552 34.89 12.99 13.00
C PRO A 552 34.05 14.23 12.62
N LEU A 553 34.07 15.22 13.50
CA LEU A 553 33.37 16.48 13.34
C LEU A 553 34.31 17.57 12.82
N THR A 554 33.88 18.31 11.80
CA THR A 554 34.58 19.50 11.30
C THR A 554 33.78 20.74 11.68
N THR A 555 34.37 21.65 12.46
CA THR A 555 33.76 22.96 12.74
C THR A 555 33.89 23.88 11.53
N LEU A 556 32.78 24.46 11.10
CA LEU A 556 32.68 25.32 9.93
C LEU A 556 32.52 26.81 10.28
N ALA A 557 31.89 27.10 11.41
CA ALA A 557 31.74 28.44 11.95
C ALA A 557 31.56 28.38 13.48
N THR A 558 32.07 29.37 14.19
CA THR A 558 31.82 29.59 15.63
C THR A 558 31.89 31.07 15.97
N GLY A 559 30.89 31.59 16.69
CA GLY A 559 30.79 33.01 17.00
C GLY A 559 29.37 33.45 17.33
N LYS A 560 29.12 34.76 17.23
CA LYS A 560 27.77 35.32 17.37
C LYS A 560 26.93 35.09 16.12
N ARG A 561 25.60 35.18 16.25
CA ARG A 561 24.66 34.91 15.15
C ARG A 561 24.97 35.73 13.89
N GLU A 562 25.25 37.03 14.05
CA GLU A 562 25.60 37.93 12.96
C GLU A 562 26.93 37.58 12.25
N GLU A 563 27.81 36.80 12.89
CA GLU A 563 29.11 36.37 12.35
C GLU A 563 29.02 35.04 11.59
N ILE A 564 28.12 34.12 12.02
CA ILE A 564 28.00 32.76 11.46
C ILE A 564 27.81 32.78 9.94
N GLY A 565 26.93 33.64 9.43
CA GLY A 565 26.64 33.72 8.00
C GLY A 565 27.86 34.11 7.16
N ALA A 566 28.78 34.93 7.69
CA ALA A 566 30.01 35.32 7.01
C ALA A 566 31.08 34.21 7.08
N GLN A 567 31.22 33.57 8.25
CA GLN A 567 32.17 32.47 8.44
C GLN A 567 31.83 31.25 7.58
N LEU A 568 30.54 30.86 7.51
CA LEU A 568 30.07 29.76 6.66
C LEU A 568 30.35 30.02 5.18
N LYS A 569 30.13 31.26 4.69
CA LYS A 569 30.45 31.64 3.31
C LYS A 569 31.94 31.53 2.99
N ALA A 570 32.82 31.64 4.00
CA ALA A 570 34.27 31.46 3.85
C ALA A 570 34.72 29.99 3.94
N SER A 571 34.11 29.17 4.80
CA SER A 571 34.54 27.78 5.06
C SER A 571 33.89 26.73 4.14
N LEU A 572 32.63 26.93 3.74
CA LEU A 572 31.90 26.01 2.87
C LEU A 572 32.54 25.81 1.47
N PRO A 573 33.12 26.82 0.79
CA PRO A 573 33.75 26.62 -0.52
C PRO A 573 34.81 25.52 -0.52
N GLY A 574 35.69 25.45 0.49
CA GLY A 574 36.70 24.38 0.60
C GLY A 574 36.12 22.99 0.88
N THR A 575 34.90 22.92 1.44
CA THR A 575 34.16 21.66 1.62
C THR A 575 33.47 21.23 0.33
N LEU A 576 32.87 22.16 -0.40
CA LEU A 576 32.25 21.90 -1.71
C LEU A 576 33.30 21.53 -2.77
N GLU A 577 34.48 22.14 -2.74
CA GLU A 577 35.59 21.84 -3.66
C GLU A 577 35.93 20.33 -3.74
N ARG A 578 35.75 19.60 -2.63
CA ARG A 578 36.00 18.16 -2.56
C ARG A 578 35.07 17.32 -3.45
N SER A 579 33.93 17.85 -3.92
CA SER A 579 33.05 17.15 -4.86
C SER A 579 33.36 17.42 -6.33
N ARG A 580 34.15 18.46 -6.68
CA ARG A 580 34.42 18.90 -8.05
C ARG A 580 34.81 17.74 -8.98
N ALA A 581 35.85 16.99 -8.63
CA ALA A 581 36.36 15.90 -9.45
C ALA A 581 35.33 14.77 -9.67
N ALA A 582 34.56 14.44 -8.64
CA ALA A 582 33.53 13.40 -8.69
C ALA A 582 32.27 13.83 -9.45
N LEU A 583 32.06 15.13 -9.65
CA LEU A 583 30.98 15.69 -10.46
C LEU A 583 31.40 15.92 -11.92
N TYR A 584 32.70 15.84 -12.23
CA TYR A 584 33.18 16.04 -13.61
C TYR A 584 33.14 14.75 -14.46
N GLY A 585 33.60 13.61 -13.93
CA GLY A 585 33.82 12.42 -14.75
C GLY A 585 33.51 11.10 -14.03
N GLY A 586 32.27 10.91 -13.58
CA GLY A 586 31.88 9.77 -12.76
C GLY A 586 30.65 9.02 -13.27
N SER A 587 30.76 8.24 -14.36
CA SER A 587 29.64 7.45 -14.90
C SER A 587 28.98 6.49 -13.89
N GLU A 588 29.72 5.96 -12.91
CA GLU A 588 29.17 5.11 -11.84
C GLU A 588 28.80 5.87 -10.55
N VAL A 589 29.28 7.11 -10.38
CA VAL A 589 28.99 7.95 -9.19
C VAL A 589 27.85 8.93 -9.46
N GLU A 590 27.63 9.33 -10.71
CA GLU A 590 26.54 10.19 -11.14
C GLU A 590 25.16 9.53 -10.99
N THR A 591 25.03 8.21 -11.17
CA THR A 591 23.74 7.52 -10.94
C THR A 591 23.27 7.65 -9.49
N ILE A 592 24.21 7.63 -8.52
CA ILE A 592 23.90 7.75 -7.09
C ILE A 592 23.70 9.23 -6.69
N ARG A 593 24.48 10.17 -7.25
CA ARG A 593 24.38 11.61 -6.94
C ARG A 593 23.40 12.41 -7.80
N GLY A 594 22.92 11.85 -8.90
CA GLY A 594 21.81 12.40 -9.68
C GLY A 594 20.50 12.31 -8.89
N ILE A 595 20.34 11.24 -8.11
CA ILE A 595 19.19 11.02 -7.23
C ILE A 595 19.21 12.00 -6.03
N GLU A 596 20.40 12.37 -5.52
CA GLU A 596 20.53 13.45 -4.52
C GLU A 596 20.00 14.81 -5.02
N ARG A 597 19.93 15.05 -6.34
CA ARG A 597 19.45 16.32 -6.94
C ARG A 597 17.93 16.41 -7.06
N GLY A 598 17.21 15.31 -6.85
CA GLY A 598 15.75 15.34 -6.78
C GLY A 598 15.22 15.91 -5.45
N LEU A 599 16.02 15.86 -4.38
CA LEU A 599 15.56 15.88 -2.98
C LEU A 599 15.27 17.28 -2.38
N ILE A 600 14.76 18.23 -3.16
CA ILE A 600 14.25 19.50 -2.60
C ILE A 600 12.72 19.39 -2.51
N PRO A 601 12.15 19.02 -1.35
CA PRO A 601 10.72 18.91 -1.19
C PRO A 601 10.09 20.28 -1.42
N PHE A 602 8.87 20.25 -1.93
CA PHE A 602 8.04 21.43 -2.13
C PHE A 602 8.61 22.50 -3.07
N TYR A 603 9.67 22.27 -3.87
CA TYR A 603 10.22 23.33 -4.74
C TYR A 603 9.26 23.78 -5.85
N SER A 604 8.56 22.86 -6.51
CA SER A 604 7.60 23.27 -7.55
C SER A 604 6.41 24.01 -6.90
N THR A 605 5.96 23.55 -5.72
CA THR A 605 4.84 24.08 -4.94
C THR A 605 5.20 25.46 -4.48
N TYR A 606 6.39 25.59 -3.91
CA TYR A 606 7.06 26.83 -3.58
C TYR A 606 7.02 27.78 -4.79
N SER A 607 7.34 27.34 -6.01
CA SER A 607 7.29 28.21 -7.20
C SER A 607 5.87 28.65 -7.57
N ALA A 608 4.89 27.74 -7.56
CA ALA A 608 3.49 28.05 -7.87
C ALA A 608 2.87 28.98 -6.81
N ILE A 609 3.22 28.75 -5.54
CA ILE A 609 2.87 29.59 -4.39
C ILE A 609 3.55 30.96 -4.50
N LYS A 610 4.85 31.05 -4.81
CA LYS A 610 5.61 32.29 -5.01
C LYS A 610 4.98 33.15 -6.11
N ASP A 611 4.74 32.55 -7.26
CA ASP A 611 4.31 33.25 -8.48
C ASP A 611 2.80 33.52 -8.52
N GLY A 612 2.02 33.01 -7.56
CA GLY A 612 0.58 33.18 -7.52
C GLY A 612 -0.20 32.34 -8.54
N ARG A 613 0.42 31.28 -9.08
CA ARG A 613 -0.16 30.38 -10.07
C ARG A 613 -1.05 29.34 -9.38
N THR A 614 -2.27 29.73 -9.03
CA THR A 614 -3.21 28.92 -8.22
C THR A 614 -3.56 27.56 -8.84
N GLU A 615 -3.55 27.45 -10.17
CA GLU A 615 -3.74 26.21 -10.92
C GLU A 615 -2.54 25.24 -10.76
N ASP A 616 -1.33 25.79 -10.70
CA ASP A 616 -0.08 25.01 -10.60
C ASP A 616 0.16 24.48 -9.17
N ILE A 617 -0.38 25.13 -8.14
CA ILE A 617 -0.19 24.73 -6.73
C ILE A 617 -0.60 23.27 -6.51
N ALA A 618 -1.70 22.83 -7.11
CA ALA A 618 -2.18 21.45 -6.97
C ALA A 618 -1.27 20.42 -7.67
N TRP A 619 -0.75 20.77 -8.86
CA TRP A 619 0.14 19.92 -9.65
C TRP A 619 1.52 19.81 -9.01
N SER A 620 2.05 20.95 -8.59
CA SER A 620 3.34 21.03 -7.94
C SER A 620 3.34 20.32 -6.58
N LEU A 621 2.26 20.43 -5.80
CA LEU A 621 2.10 19.73 -4.53
C LEU A 621 1.94 18.21 -4.70
N ALA A 622 1.60 17.74 -5.91
CA ALA A 622 1.68 16.32 -6.28
C ALA A 622 3.10 15.90 -6.71
N LEU A 623 3.81 16.74 -7.49
CA LEU A 623 5.19 16.49 -7.94
C LEU A 623 6.21 16.48 -6.79
N ASP A 624 6.06 17.39 -5.85
CA ASP A 624 6.98 17.51 -4.72
C ASP A 624 6.79 16.40 -3.68
N VAL A 625 5.61 15.80 -3.60
CA VAL A 625 5.36 14.59 -2.79
C VAL A 625 5.84 13.33 -3.50
N LEU A 626 5.79 13.27 -4.84
CA LEU A 626 6.45 12.23 -5.64
C LEU A 626 7.97 12.22 -5.43
N ILE A 627 8.57 13.41 -5.25
CA ILE A 627 9.98 13.61 -4.91
C ILE A 627 10.32 13.11 -3.48
N PHE A 628 9.39 13.15 -2.53
CA PHE A 628 9.68 12.91 -1.11
C PHE A 628 9.39 11.51 -0.56
N VAL A 629 9.14 10.56 -1.45
CA VAL A 629 9.12 9.12 -1.16
C VAL A 629 10.41 8.57 -0.49
N PRO A 630 11.65 9.07 -0.73
CA PRO A 630 12.87 8.37 -0.26
C PRO A 630 13.30 8.55 1.20
N ALA A 631 12.81 9.55 1.94
CA ALA A 631 13.55 10.11 3.08
C ALA A 631 13.52 9.33 4.42
N LEU A 632 12.74 8.24 4.55
CA LEU A 632 12.70 7.38 5.75
C LEU A 632 12.38 5.90 5.39
N GLY A 633 13.21 5.32 4.52
CA GLY A 633 13.21 3.91 4.12
C GLY A 633 13.05 3.68 2.61
N GLU A 634 14.16 3.31 1.94
CA GLU A 634 14.23 2.60 0.65
C GLU A 634 13.51 3.23 -0.58
N GLY A 635 13.95 4.40 -1.06
CA GLY A 635 13.29 5.07 -2.20
C GLY A 635 14.14 5.69 -3.33
N LEU A 636 15.39 5.27 -3.56
CA LEU A 636 16.22 5.90 -4.62
C LEU A 636 15.69 5.70 -6.06
N SER A 637 14.86 4.69 -6.36
CA SER A 637 14.41 4.40 -7.74
C SER A 637 13.28 5.29 -8.25
N LEU A 638 12.46 5.90 -7.38
CA LEU A 638 11.30 6.69 -7.80
C LEU A 638 11.67 8.08 -8.36
N GLY A 639 12.75 8.67 -7.85
CA GLY A 639 13.17 10.03 -8.23
C GLY A 639 13.63 10.16 -9.69
N MET A 640 14.18 9.11 -10.28
CA MET A 640 14.64 9.14 -11.68
C MET A 640 13.47 9.06 -12.67
N ARG A 641 12.47 8.22 -12.38
CA ARG A 641 11.33 7.96 -13.28
C ARG A 641 10.33 9.11 -13.37
N ALA A 642 10.26 9.97 -12.35
CA ALA A 642 9.52 11.23 -12.43
C ALA A 642 10.12 12.21 -13.47
N GLY A 643 11.46 12.21 -13.61
CA GLY A 643 12.16 12.99 -14.65
C GLY A 643 11.96 12.41 -16.05
N GLU A 644 12.06 11.08 -16.19
CA GLU A 644 11.88 10.39 -17.48
C GLU A 644 10.44 10.52 -18.01
N ALA A 645 9.41 10.39 -17.17
CA ALA A 645 8.03 10.59 -17.57
C ALA A 645 7.73 12.05 -17.99
N LEU A 646 8.34 13.04 -17.32
CA LEU A 646 8.23 14.46 -17.68
C LEU A 646 8.92 14.74 -19.03
N MET A 647 10.10 14.15 -19.25
CA MET A 647 10.85 14.26 -20.51
C MET A 647 10.16 13.54 -21.67
N ALA A 648 9.55 12.38 -21.44
CA ALA A 648 8.75 11.66 -22.43
C ALA A 648 7.47 12.45 -22.80
N GLY A 649 6.82 13.09 -21.83
CA GLY A 649 5.70 14.00 -22.08
C GLY A 649 6.11 15.23 -22.92
N LEU A 650 7.25 15.85 -22.60
CA LEU A 650 7.79 16.96 -23.39
C LEU A 650 8.22 16.51 -24.80
N SER A 651 8.88 15.36 -24.95
CA SER A 651 9.35 14.88 -26.25
C SER A 651 8.19 14.54 -27.19
N ARG A 652 7.08 14.00 -26.65
CA ARG A 652 5.86 13.72 -27.40
C ARG A 652 5.11 15.00 -27.81
N ALA A 653 5.03 15.99 -26.92
CA ALA A 653 4.47 17.30 -27.25
C ALA A 653 5.29 18.06 -28.32
N VAL A 654 6.61 17.87 -28.34
CA VAL A 654 7.52 18.47 -29.34
C VAL A 654 7.51 17.71 -30.68
N SER A 655 7.30 16.39 -30.69
CA SER A 655 7.28 15.60 -31.93
C SER A 655 5.95 15.66 -32.69
N GLU A 656 4.81 15.79 -32.00
CA GLU A 656 3.48 15.73 -32.62
C GLU A 656 2.97 17.07 -33.20
N THR A 657 3.66 18.22 -33.01
CA THR A 657 3.21 19.55 -33.50
C THR A 657 4.24 20.36 -34.30
N ALA A 658 4.88 19.74 -35.29
CA ALA A 658 5.81 20.40 -36.22
C ALA A 658 5.17 21.41 -37.22
N GLY A 659 3.87 21.71 -37.11
CA GLY A 659 3.12 22.55 -38.05
C GLY A 659 2.75 23.95 -37.54
N GLU A 660 2.02 24.04 -36.41
CA GLU A 660 1.43 25.30 -35.93
C GLU A 660 1.62 25.53 -34.42
N GLY A 661 2.77 26.11 -34.06
CA GLY A 661 2.93 26.98 -32.90
C GLY A 661 2.95 26.33 -31.50
N LEU A 662 4.14 26.36 -30.87
CA LEU A 662 4.34 26.12 -29.43
C LEU A 662 3.39 26.94 -28.53
N LEU A 663 2.95 28.12 -28.97
CA LEU A 663 1.93 28.94 -28.27
C LEU A 663 0.54 28.30 -28.25
N GLN A 664 0.20 27.48 -29.23
CA GLN A 664 -1.01 26.68 -29.29
C GLN A 664 -0.88 25.45 -28.36
N ALA A 665 0.30 24.81 -28.33
CA ALA A 665 0.62 23.74 -27.39
C ALA A 665 0.68 24.22 -25.92
N ILE A 666 1.13 25.44 -25.65
CA ILE A 666 1.04 26.07 -24.33
C ILE A 666 -0.41 26.43 -23.99
N LYS A 667 -1.21 26.94 -24.94
CA LYS A 667 -2.64 27.18 -24.71
C LYS A 667 -3.45 25.91 -24.51
N LEU A 668 -3.12 24.83 -25.22
CA LEU A 668 -3.69 23.50 -25.01
C LEU A 668 -3.22 22.94 -23.67
N GLY A 669 -1.93 23.01 -23.34
CA GLY A 669 -1.40 22.62 -22.03
C GLY A 669 -2.07 23.36 -20.86
N VAL A 670 -2.38 24.66 -21.03
CA VAL A 670 -3.14 25.48 -20.07
C VAL A 670 -4.65 25.14 -20.06
N ALA A 671 -5.24 24.78 -21.20
CA ALA A 671 -6.63 24.32 -21.26
C ALA A 671 -6.81 22.88 -20.70
N GLU A 672 -5.77 22.06 -20.83
CA GLU A 672 -5.69 20.69 -20.35
C GLU A 672 -5.35 20.66 -18.85
N SER A 673 -4.48 21.55 -18.36
CA SER A 673 -4.26 21.76 -16.91
C SER A 673 -5.56 22.21 -16.22
N GLY A 674 -6.36 23.05 -16.90
CA GLY A 674 -7.71 23.43 -16.50
C GLY A 674 -8.68 22.25 -16.32
N ARG A 675 -8.40 21.05 -16.86
CA ARG A 675 -9.21 19.83 -16.65
C ARG A 675 -8.93 19.14 -15.30
N PHE A 676 -7.82 19.43 -14.63
CA PHE A 676 -7.46 18.81 -13.34
C PHE A 676 -7.96 19.61 -12.13
N ALA A 677 -8.14 20.92 -12.26
CA ALA A 677 -8.82 21.73 -11.24
C ALA A 677 -10.21 21.14 -10.87
N PRO A 678 -11.08 20.72 -11.81
CA PRO A 678 -12.30 19.95 -11.53
C PRO A 678 -12.13 18.64 -10.75
N ALA A 679 -10.95 18.02 -10.69
CA ALA A 679 -10.74 16.80 -9.91
C ALA A 679 -10.41 17.14 -8.44
N LEU A 680 -9.50 18.08 -8.21
CA LEU A 680 -9.23 18.61 -6.87
C LEU A 680 -10.47 19.34 -6.31
N MET A 681 -11.18 20.10 -7.13
CA MET A 681 -12.46 20.73 -6.79
C MET A 681 -13.57 19.72 -6.58
N ARG A 682 -13.62 18.59 -7.30
CA ARG A 682 -14.54 17.48 -6.97
C ARG A 682 -14.13 16.75 -5.69
N GLN A 683 -12.87 16.70 -5.30
CA GLN A 683 -12.43 16.09 -4.04
C GLN A 683 -12.68 17.01 -2.84
N ALA A 684 -12.15 18.24 -2.87
CA ALA A 684 -12.44 19.27 -1.88
C ALA A 684 -13.95 19.53 -1.81
N GLY A 685 -14.62 19.56 -2.97
CA GLY A 685 -16.07 19.63 -3.08
C GLY A 685 -16.79 18.41 -2.55
N LYS A 686 -16.31 17.17 -2.74
CA LYS A 686 -16.88 15.95 -2.10
C LYS A 686 -16.75 16.01 -0.59
N THR A 687 -15.58 16.40 -0.08
CA THR A 687 -15.39 16.63 1.35
C THR A 687 -16.34 17.72 1.85
N LEU A 688 -16.44 18.86 1.16
CA LEU A 688 -17.29 20.01 1.52
C LEU A 688 -18.79 19.77 1.32
N GLY A 689 -19.20 18.93 0.37
CA GLY A 689 -20.58 18.58 0.08
C GLY A 689 -21.10 17.51 1.04
N ALA A 690 -20.26 16.52 1.38
CA ALA A 690 -20.56 15.61 2.49
C ALA A 690 -20.60 16.37 3.83
N VAL A 691 -19.66 17.32 4.03
CA VAL A 691 -19.67 18.33 5.11
C VAL A 691 -20.97 19.11 5.12
N ALA A 692 -21.42 19.68 4.01
CA ALA A 692 -22.63 20.50 3.93
C ALA A 692 -23.87 19.68 4.26
N HIS A 693 -24.03 18.52 3.63
CA HIS A 693 -25.15 17.60 3.86
C HIS A 693 -25.27 17.18 5.34
N SER A 694 -24.14 17.06 6.05
CA SER A 694 -24.11 16.64 7.46
C SER A 694 -24.13 17.82 8.45
N ALA A 695 -23.60 18.99 8.07
CA ALA A 695 -23.60 20.21 8.87
C ALA A 695 -24.99 20.85 9.00
N VAL A 696 -25.91 20.54 8.07
CA VAL A 696 -27.35 20.82 8.19
C VAL A 696 -27.99 20.06 9.37
N ILE A 697 -27.35 19.00 9.88
CA ILE A 697 -27.89 18.13 10.94
C ILE A 697 -27.18 18.33 12.30
N ASP A 698 -25.83 18.33 12.36
CA ASP A 698 -25.07 18.67 13.59
C ASP A 698 -23.65 19.22 13.24
N PRO A 699 -23.22 20.39 13.77
CA PRO A 699 -21.84 20.88 13.64
C PRO A 699 -20.74 19.93 14.16
N ARG A 700 -21.09 18.90 14.95
CA ARG A 700 -20.16 17.84 15.37
C ARG A 700 -19.87 16.84 14.26
N ASP A 701 -20.76 16.71 13.27
CA ASP A 701 -20.59 15.82 12.12
C ASP A 701 -19.77 16.50 11.01
N LEU A 702 -19.77 17.84 10.95
CA LEU A 702 -18.77 18.63 10.22
C LEU A 702 -17.33 18.24 10.64
N LEU A 703 -17.08 18.12 11.95
CA LEU A 703 -15.82 17.59 12.48
C LEU A 703 -15.65 16.07 12.34
N LYS A 704 -16.64 15.32 11.84
CA LYS A 704 -16.48 13.91 11.40
C LYS A 704 -16.01 13.81 9.95
N LEU A 705 -16.32 14.81 9.13
CA LEU A 705 -16.10 14.78 7.67
C LEU A 705 -14.89 15.59 7.20
N LEU A 706 -14.54 16.65 7.93
CA LEU A 706 -13.20 17.24 7.86
C LEU A 706 -12.10 16.25 8.32
N ARG A 707 -12.41 15.02 8.74
CA ARG A 707 -11.39 14.04 9.16
C ARG A 707 -10.51 13.50 8.03
N GLY A 708 -10.92 13.68 6.76
CA GLY A 708 -10.09 13.47 5.56
C GLY A 708 -9.54 12.07 5.29
N GLY A 709 -9.54 11.17 6.27
CA GLY A 709 -8.85 9.90 6.25
C GLY A 709 -9.58 8.84 7.06
N ALA A 710 -9.49 7.61 6.58
CA ALA A 710 -9.96 6.45 7.32
C ALA A 710 -9.30 6.40 8.70
N LEU A 711 -10.06 5.96 9.71
CA LEU A 711 -9.54 5.57 11.02
C LEU A 711 -8.22 4.81 10.84
N LEU A 712 -7.18 5.16 11.59
CA LEU A 712 -5.89 4.48 11.54
C LEU A 712 -6.05 3.02 12.00
N GLY A 713 -6.44 2.15 11.07
CA GLY A 713 -6.59 0.73 11.33
C GLY A 713 -5.26 0.12 11.72
N ASN A 714 -5.29 -0.96 12.51
CA ASN A 714 -4.17 -1.73 13.07
C ASN A 714 -2.78 -1.51 12.40
N LYS A 715 -2.61 -1.77 11.10
CA LYS A 715 -1.34 -1.54 10.36
C LYS A 715 -0.79 -0.10 10.50
N GLY A 716 -1.66 0.90 10.44
CA GLY A 716 -1.31 2.32 10.60
C GLY A 716 -0.95 2.67 12.04
N LEU A 717 -1.72 2.19 13.02
CA LEU A 717 -1.40 2.43 14.44
C LEU A 717 -0.05 1.80 14.84
N ARG A 718 0.27 0.62 14.30
CA ARG A 718 1.61 0.00 14.45
C ARG A 718 2.72 0.80 13.77
N ALA A 719 2.44 1.55 12.69
CA ALA A 719 3.43 2.44 12.08
C ALA A 719 3.68 3.69 12.95
N VAL A 720 2.62 4.28 13.51
CA VAL A 720 2.73 5.39 14.50
C VAL A 720 3.54 4.91 15.70
N ALA A 721 3.22 3.75 16.28
CA ALA A 721 3.96 3.17 17.38
C ALA A 721 5.43 2.89 17.05
N ARG A 722 5.76 2.42 15.83
CA ARG A 722 7.16 2.22 15.39
C ARG A 722 7.95 3.52 15.39
N SER A 723 7.41 4.61 14.85
CA SER A 723 8.09 5.91 14.85
C SER A 723 8.29 6.50 16.25
N LEU A 724 7.42 6.17 17.19
CA LEU A 724 7.51 6.59 18.60
C LEU A 724 8.38 5.65 19.45
N LYS A 725 8.74 4.45 18.98
CA LYS A 725 9.38 3.41 19.79
C LYS A 725 10.70 3.88 20.43
N THR A 726 11.49 4.67 19.72
CA THR A 726 12.80 5.16 20.18
C THR A 726 12.69 6.36 21.13
N SER A 727 11.68 7.21 20.95
CA SER A 727 11.55 8.50 21.66
C SER A 727 10.54 8.49 22.80
N ARG A 728 9.47 7.68 22.70
CA ARG A 728 8.36 7.55 23.67
C ARG A 728 7.92 6.08 23.79
N PRO A 729 8.76 5.19 24.36
CA PRO A 729 8.53 3.73 24.34
C PRO A 729 7.24 3.27 25.04
N GLU A 730 6.86 3.88 26.16
CA GLU A 730 5.62 3.56 26.88
C GLU A 730 4.37 3.87 26.05
N LEU A 731 4.39 5.01 25.36
CA LEU A 731 3.30 5.44 24.47
C LEU A 731 3.21 4.55 23.22
N ALA A 732 4.36 4.18 22.65
CA ALA A 732 4.42 3.19 21.57
C ALA A 732 3.84 1.84 22.01
N GLN A 733 4.13 1.38 23.23
CA GLN A 733 3.56 0.15 23.78
C GLN A 733 2.04 0.25 23.98
N ALA A 734 1.54 1.36 24.54
CA ALA A 734 0.10 1.59 24.70
C ALA A 734 -0.65 1.59 23.34
N LEU A 735 -0.04 2.16 22.30
CA LEU A 735 -0.55 2.12 20.93
C LEU A 735 -0.52 0.71 20.32
N ILE A 736 0.53 -0.09 20.57
CA ILE A 736 0.60 -1.49 20.15
C ILE A 736 -0.48 -2.32 20.85
N GLU A 737 -0.74 -2.09 22.14
CA GLU A 737 -1.79 -2.77 22.88
C GLU A 737 -3.19 -2.37 22.42
N ALA A 738 -3.42 -1.10 22.10
CA ALA A 738 -4.65 -0.66 21.44
C ALA A 738 -4.81 -1.34 20.07
N ALA A 739 -3.77 -1.37 19.24
CA ALA A 739 -3.77 -2.07 17.96
C ALA A 739 -4.03 -3.59 18.11
N ARG A 740 -3.51 -4.22 19.18
CA ARG A 740 -3.77 -5.62 19.53
C ARG A 740 -5.22 -5.83 19.97
N LYS A 741 -5.78 -4.94 20.79
CA LYS A 741 -7.21 -4.96 21.18
C LYS A 741 -8.13 -4.78 19.97
N MET A 742 -7.79 -3.88 19.03
CA MET A 742 -8.47 -3.79 17.72
C MET A 742 -8.37 -5.09 16.93
N SER A 743 -7.21 -5.77 16.97
CA SER A 743 -6.99 -7.03 16.24
C SER A 743 -7.86 -8.15 16.83
N ALA A 744 -7.88 -8.26 18.16
CA ALA A 744 -8.67 -9.24 18.90
C ALA A 744 -10.19 -9.00 18.74
N GLY A 745 -10.65 -7.74 18.84
CA GLY A 745 -12.03 -7.37 18.53
C GLY A 745 -12.38 -7.38 17.04
N GLY A 746 -11.36 -7.40 16.17
CA GLY A 746 -11.46 -7.43 14.71
C GLY A 746 -11.59 -8.82 14.10
N ALA A 747 -11.32 -9.88 14.88
CA ALA A 747 -11.88 -11.20 14.62
C ALA A 747 -13.40 -11.08 14.80
N ARG A 748 -14.10 -10.77 13.69
CA ARG A 748 -15.49 -10.28 13.67
C ARG A 748 -16.37 -10.99 14.68
N TYR A 749 -16.77 -10.29 15.74
CA TYR A 749 -17.96 -10.65 16.50
C TYR A 749 -19.13 -10.72 15.52
N ARG A 750 -19.50 -11.93 15.13
CA ARG A 750 -20.68 -12.18 14.31
C ARG A 750 -21.82 -12.39 15.30
N PRO A 751 -22.74 -11.41 15.49
CA PRO A 751 -23.94 -11.63 16.29
C PRO A 751 -24.70 -12.83 15.72
N LEU A 752 -25.44 -13.53 16.57
CA LEU A 752 -26.16 -14.72 16.12
C LEU A 752 -27.16 -14.33 15.03
N PRO A 753 -27.28 -15.12 13.94
CA PRO A 753 -28.22 -14.81 12.88
C PRO A 753 -29.62 -14.55 13.46
N ALA A 754 -30.19 -13.37 13.24
CA ALA A 754 -31.41 -12.95 13.94
C ALA A 754 -32.62 -13.87 13.72
N GLY A 755 -32.61 -14.68 12.65
CA GLY A 755 -33.58 -15.75 12.42
C GLY A 755 -33.43 -16.95 13.37
N MET A 756 -32.20 -17.26 13.80
CA MET A 756 -31.90 -18.30 14.78
C MET A 756 -32.36 -17.89 16.19
N LEU A 757 -32.02 -16.67 16.62
CA LEU A 757 -32.53 -16.12 17.88
C LEU A 757 -34.06 -16.11 17.91
N ARG A 758 -34.71 -15.64 16.83
CA ARG A 758 -36.18 -15.68 16.72
C ARG A 758 -36.78 -17.08 16.78
N ARG A 759 -36.10 -18.10 16.23
CA ARG A 759 -36.58 -19.49 16.18
C ARG A 759 -36.43 -20.23 17.51
N TYR A 760 -35.34 -20.01 18.23
CA TYR A 760 -34.99 -20.80 19.42
C TYR A 760 -35.08 -20.03 20.75
N ARG A 761 -35.45 -18.74 20.73
CA ARG A 761 -35.73 -18.01 21.97
C ARG A 761 -36.86 -18.67 22.76
N ILE A 762 -36.64 -18.76 24.05
CA ILE A 762 -37.69 -19.07 25.02
C ILE A 762 -38.68 -17.91 24.98
N SER A 763 -39.97 -18.25 24.82
CA SER A 763 -41.06 -17.27 24.72
C SER A 763 -42.03 -17.35 25.91
N ASP A 764 -41.77 -18.25 26.87
CA ASP A 764 -42.53 -18.36 28.13
C ASP A 764 -42.11 -17.24 29.09
N PRO A 765 -43.00 -16.27 29.42
CA PRO A 765 -42.66 -15.14 30.28
C PRO A 765 -42.28 -15.54 31.71
N GLY A 766 -42.88 -16.61 32.26
CA GLY A 766 -42.56 -17.07 33.61
C GLY A 766 -41.18 -17.70 33.69
N LEU A 767 -40.81 -18.45 32.64
CA LEU A 767 -39.45 -18.98 32.50
C LEU A 767 -38.42 -17.87 32.24
N ILE A 768 -38.74 -16.85 31.43
CA ILE A 768 -37.86 -15.68 31.22
C ILE A 768 -37.61 -14.93 32.53
N ASP A 769 -38.66 -14.63 33.31
CA ASP A 769 -38.54 -13.96 34.61
C ASP A 769 -37.73 -14.79 35.63
N THR A 770 -37.88 -16.12 35.59
CA THR A 770 -37.07 -17.04 36.42
C THR A 770 -35.60 -17.03 35.99
N LEU A 771 -35.32 -17.07 34.68
CA LEU A 771 -33.96 -17.09 34.15
C LEU A 771 -33.22 -15.75 34.34
N SER A 772 -33.92 -14.62 34.29
CA SER A 772 -33.33 -13.30 34.52
C SER A 772 -32.90 -13.05 35.97
N LYS A 773 -33.45 -13.82 36.92
CA LYS A 773 -33.10 -13.79 38.36
C LYS A 773 -32.11 -14.89 38.76
N ALA A 774 -31.83 -15.84 37.87
CA ALA A 774 -30.95 -16.97 38.16
C ALA A 774 -29.48 -16.60 37.95
N ALA A 775 -28.60 -17.14 38.80
CA ALA A 775 -27.16 -16.91 38.69
C ALA A 775 -26.57 -17.58 37.44
N ARG A 776 -25.65 -16.88 36.77
CA ARG A 776 -24.78 -17.44 35.73
C ARG A 776 -23.62 -18.21 36.37
N SER A 777 -23.24 -19.32 35.74
CA SER A 777 -22.00 -20.04 36.01
C SER A 777 -20.83 -19.44 35.21
N ASP A 778 -19.59 -19.81 35.55
CA ASP A 778 -18.37 -19.29 34.93
C ASP A 778 -18.27 -19.57 33.41
N ASP A 779 -18.96 -20.62 32.95
CA ASP A 779 -19.12 -20.95 31.52
C ASP A 779 -20.26 -20.20 30.82
N GLY A 780 -20.79 -19.14 31.45
CA GLY A 780 -21.85 -18.28 30.91
C GLY A 780 -23.26 -18.89 30.94
N THR A 781 -23.39 -20.16 31.33
CA THR A 781 -24.69 -20.84 31.35
C THR A 781 -25.47 -20.56 32.63
N ILE A 782 -26.79 -20.73 32.56
CA ILE A 782 -27.73 -20.61 33.67
C ILE A 782 -28.34 -22.00 33.88
N MET A 783 -28.18 -22.56 35.08
CA MET A 783 -28.78 -23.84 35.46
C MET A 783 -30.19 -23.63 36.02
N LEU A 784 -31.19 -24.30 35.44
CA LEU A 784 -32.54 -24.37 36.02
C LEU A 784 -33.07 -25.80 35.93
N GLY A 785 -33.14 -26.48 37.08
CA GLY A 785 -33.36 -27.92 37.14
C GLY A 785 -32.23 -28.69 36.44
N ALA A 786 -32.58 -29.66 35.60
CA ALA A 786 -31.63 -30.43 34.80
C ALA A 786 -31.27 -29.78 33.44
N LYS A 787 -31.73 -28.54 33.17
CA LYS A 787 -31.52 -27.85 31.88
C LYS A 787 -30.55 -26.67 32.05
N ARG A 788 -29.75 -26.44 30.99
CA ARG A 788 -28.89 -25.28 30.85
C ARG A 788 -29.48 -24.28 29.88
N TYR A 789 -29.25 -23.01 30.17
CA TYR A 789 -29.74 -21.87 29.40
C TYR A 789 -28.61 -20.86 29.20
N ALA A 790 -28.79 -19.95 28.25
CA ALA A 790 -27.89 -18.83 28.03
C ALA A 790 -28.69 -17.58 27.65
N GLU A 791 -28.30 -16.43 28.20
CA GLU A 791 -28.73 -15.14 27.70
C GLU A 791 -27.81 -14.73 26.54
N VAL A 792 -28.36 -14.65 25.32
CA VAL A 792 -27.64 -14.18 24.14
C VAL A 792 -28.44 -13.07 23.48
N GLU A 793 -27.83 -11.87 23.38
CA GLU A 793 -28.45 -10.68 22.78
C GLU A 793 -29.86 -10.39 23.34
N GLY A 794 -30.00 -10.44 24.67
CA GLY A 794 -31.26 -10.21 25.39
C GLY A 794 -32.33 -11.29 25.22
N ASN A 795 -32.00 -12.44 24.61
CA ASN A 795 -32.89 -13.58 24.43
C ASN A 795 -32.36 -14.79 25.22
N TYR A 796 -33.24 -15.54 25.89
CA TYR A 796 -32.85 -16.79 26.54
C TYR A 796 -32.96 -17.97 25.58
N LEU A 797 -31.87 -18.73 25.44
CA LEU A 797 -31.79 -19.95 24.65
C LEU A 797 -31.60 -21.15 25.60
N ALA A 798 -32.23 -22.28 25.30
CA ALA A 798 -31.89 -23.55 25.95
C ALA A 798 -30.64 -24.14 25.28
N LEU A 799 -29.71 -24.68 26.07
CA LEU A 799 -28.44 -25.22 25.61
C LEU A 799 -28.29 -26.72 25.92
N THR A 800 -27.46 -27.39 25.12
CA THR A 800 -27.02 -28.77 25.34
C THR A 800 -25.55 -28.86 24.98
N ALA A 801 -24.75 -29.58 25.77
CA ALA A 801 -23.32 -29.73 25.49
C ALA A 801 -23.10 -30.41 24.13
N ASP A 802 -22.09 -29.96 23.39
CA ASP A 802 -21.55 -30.68 22.25
C ASP A 802 -20.36 -31.52 22.72
N HIS A 803 -20.64 -32.72 23.22
CA HIS A 803 -19.62 -33.60 23.79
C HIS A 803 -18.51 -33.98 22.79
N ALA A 804 -18.78 -33.89 21.48
CA ALA A 804 -17.77 -34.13 20.45
C ALA A 804 -16.83 -32.92 20.21
N ALA A 805 -17.22 -31.72 20.66
CA ALA A 805 -16.47 -30.48 20.47
C ALA A 805 -16.00 -29.82 21.78
N SER A 806 -16.46 -30.32 22.94
CA SER A 806 -16.14 -29.78 24.26
C SER A 806 -14.88 -30.42 24.83
N THR A 807 -14.02 -29.61 25.44
CA THR A 807 -12.97 -30.08 26.35
C THR A 807 -13.36 -29.79 27.80
N GLN A 808 -12.64 -30.34 28.78
CA GLN A 808 -12.89 -30.03 30.20
C GLN A 808 -12.71 -28.54 30.52
N GLU A 809 -11.75 -27.87 29.88
CA GLU A 809 -11.45 -26.46 30.09
C GLU A 809 -12.30 -25.51 29.23
N ARG A 810 -12.91 -26.03 28.16
CA ARG A 810 -13.66 -25.22 27.17
C ARG A 810 -14.92 -25.96 26.71
N PRO A 811 -16.05 -25.82 27.44
CA PRO A 811 -17.30 -26.41 27.02
C PRO A 811 -17.85 -25.71 25.77
N VAL A 812 -18.19 -26.50 24.75
CA VAL A 812 -18.83 -26.03 23.52
C VAL A 812 -20.29 -26.45 23.55
N TRP A 813 -21.17 -25.50 23.27
CA TRP A 813 -22.61 -25.65 23.43
C TRP A 813 -23.33 -25.65 22.09
N ARG A 814 -24.45 -26.34 22.03
CA ARG A 814 -25.43 -26.24 20.94
C ARG A 814 -26.74 -25.72 21.50
N ILE A 815 -27.51 -25.04 20.67
CA ILE A 815 -28.89 -24.67 20.99
C ILE A 815 -29.74 -25.94 21.01
N ALA A 816 -30.42 -26.20 22.12
CA ALA A 816 -31.24 -27.39 22.31
C ALA A 816 -32.42 -27.39 21.31
N GLY A 817 -32.60 -28.49 20.59
CA GLY A 817 -33.62 -28.60 19.54
C GLY A 817 -33.25 -27.96 18.19
N ALA A 818 -32.06 -27.37 18.05
CA ALA A 818 -31.49 -27.08 16.73
C ALA A 818 -30.91 -28.35 16.09
N GLY A 819 -30.84 -28.40 14.76
CA GLY A 819 -30.22 -29.52 14.04
C GLY A 819 -28.74 -29.67 14.37
N LEU A 820 -28.15 -30.81 14.05
CA LEU A 820 -26.70 -31.01 14.25
C LEU A 820 -25.90 -30.01 13.40
N PRO A 821 -24.83 -29.38 13.96
CA PRO A 821 -23.96 -28.49 13.20
C PRO A 821 -23.42 -29.19 11.94
N GLY A 822 -23.50 -28.54 10.79
CA GLY A 822 -23.14 -29.11 9.48
C GLY A 822 -24.33 -29.63 8.66
N THR A 823 -25.55 -29.70 9.21
CA THR A 823 -26.76 -30.01 8.42
C THR A 823 -27.43 -28.74 7.88
N ARG A 824 -28.29 -28.85 6.85
CA ARG A 824 -29.09 -27.73 6.28
C ARG A 824 -30.01 -27.03 7.30
N GLN A 825 -30.23 -27.64 8.47
CA GLN A 825 -30.97 -27.05 9.61
C GLN A 825 -30.11 -26.94 10.88
N GLY A 826 -28.79 -27.02 10.75
CA GLY A 826 -27.83 -27.07 11.85
C GLY A 826 -27.84 -25.81 12.71
N GLY A 827 -27.91 -25.99 14.02
CA GLY A 827 -27.62 -24.92 14.97
C GLY A 827 -26.13 -24.58 14.96
N VAL A 828 -25.78 -23.31 15.20
CA VAL A 828 -24.39 -22.94 15.41
C VAL A 828 -23.89 -23.49 16.76
N ARG A 829 -22.58 -23.72 16.82
CA ARG A 829 -21.88 -23.99 18.08
C ARG A 829 -21.60 -22.68 18.81
N LEU A 830 -21.82 -22.66 20.11
CA LEU A 830 -21.65 -21.51 20.98
C LEU A 830 -20.52 -21.78 21.98
N VAL A 831 -19.70 -20.78 22.25
CA VAL A 831 -18.73 -20.79 23.35
C VAL A 831 -18.88 -19.50 24.15
N TRP A 832 -18.71 -19.59 25.47
CA TRP A 832 -18.68 -18.42 26.33
C TRP A 832 -17.28 -17.82 26.33
N ASP A 833 -17.21 -16.51 26.10
CA ASP A 833 -16.00 -15.72 26.25
C ASP A 833 -16.01 -15.08 27.63
N ALA A 834 -15.21 -15.62 28.55
CA ALA A 834 -15.14 -15.15 29.92
C ALA A 834 -14.44 -13.77 30.05
N GLU A 835 -13.54 -13.41 29.13
CA GLU A 835 -12.89 -12.09 29.12
C GLU A 835 -13.86 -11.00 28.63
N LEU A 836 -14.69 -11.33 27.64
CA LEU A 836 -15.66 -10.42 27.05
C LEU A 836 -17.07 -10.48 27.69
N GLY A 837 -17.28 -11.39 28.64
CA GLY A 837 -18.54 -11.59 29.35
C GLY A 837 -19.73 -11.89 28.42
N ARG A 838 -19.51 -12.60 27.31
CA ARG A 838 -20.53 -12.80 26.26
C ARG A 838 -20.39 -14.11 25.50
N TRP A 839 -21.50 -14.54 24.89
CA TRP A 839 -21.56 -15.69 23.99
C TRP A 839 -21.08 -15.36 22.57
N GLN A 840 -20.37 -16.28 21.93
CA GLN A 840 -19.91 -16.17 20.54
C GLN A 840 -19.99 -17.49 19.77
N GLU A 841 -19.99 -17.41 18.44
CA GLU A 841 -19.97 -18.59 17.56
C GLU A 841 -18.59 -19.27 17.57
N ALA A 842 -18.54 -20.58 17.84
CA ALA A 842 -17.31 -21.35 18.05
C ALA A 842 -16.52 -21.69 16.77
N LYS A 843 -16.57 -20.85 15.72
CA LYS A 843 -15.90 -21.13 14.42
C LYS A 843 -14.37 -21.07 14.45
N ASN A 844 -13.80 -20.28 15.36
CA ASN A 844 -12.37 -20.01 15.43
C ASN A 844 -11.66 -20.72 16.61
N VAL A 845 -12.30 -21.74 17.20
CA VAL A 845 -11.69 -22.48 18.31
C VAL A 845 -10.70 -23.50 17.73
N PRO A 846 -9.40 -23.48 18.10
CA PRO A 846 -8.46 -24.54 17.73
C PRO A 846 -9.01 -25.91 18.14
N GLN A 847 -8.69 -26.95 17.36
CA GLN A 847 -9.20 -28.34 17.47
C GLN A 847 -10.62 -28.60 16.91
N LEU A 848 -11.46 -27.59 16.66
CA LEU A 848 -12.81 -27.81 16.10
C LEU A 848 -12.86 -28.16 14.59
N LYS A 849 -11.70 -28.24 13.93
CA LYS A 849 -11.52 -28.50 12.48
C LYS A 849 -11.08 -29.93 12.11
N GLY A 850 -10.94 -30.85 13.06
CA GLY A 850 -10.53 -32.24 12.77
C GLY A 850 -11.30 -33.25 13.60
N GLY A 851 -11.98 -34.20 12.94
CA GLY A 851 -12.68 -35.29 13.60
C GLY A 851 -12.47 -36.60 12.84
N GLY A 852 -11.89 -37.61 13.51
CA GLY A 852 -11.59 -38.90 12.90
C GLY A 852 -10.52 -39.67 13.66
N SER A 853 -10.91 -40.33 14.77
CA SER A 853 -10.05 -41.30 15.45
C SER A 853 -10.47 -42.72 15.11
N THR A 854 -9.58 -43.52 14.55
CA THR A 854 -9.74 -44.98 14.46
C THR A 854 -8.52 -45.68 15.07
N SER A 855 -8.75 -46.42 16.14
CA SER A 855 -7.74 -47.28 16.77
C SER A 855 -7.72 -48.64 16.08
N ALA A 856 -6.59 -49.06 15.50
CA ALA A 856 -6.33 -50.48 15.21
C ALA A 856 -4.84 -50.82 15.10
N SER A 857 -4.43 -51.83 15.87
CA SER A 857 -3.32 -52.78 15.66
C SER A 857 -1.88 -52.30 15.45
N ALA A 858 -0.99 -52.82 16.29
CA ALA A 858 0.45 -52.67 16.20
C ALA A 858 1.08 -53.72 15.26
N SER A 859 2.07 -53.29 14.46
CA SER A 859 3.14 -54.17 13.98
C SER A 859 4.42 -53.40 13.60
N THR A 860 5.44 -53.58 14.42
CA THR A 860 6.85 -53.82 14.06
C THR A 860 7.56 -52.92 13.03
N SER A 861 8.28 -51.93 13.54
CA SER A 861 9.68 -51.58 13.21
C SER A 861 10.13 -51.46 11.73
N ALA A 862 10.31 -50.21 11.28
CA ALA A 862 11.40 -49.84 10.36
C ALA A 862 11.95 -48.46 10.76
N SER A 863 13.27 -48.33 10.89
CA SER A 863 13.93 -47.10 11.36
C SER A 863 14.28 -46.17 10.19
N GLY A 864 13.60 -45.04 10.09
CA GLY A 864 13.96 -43.93 9.20
C GLY A 864 13.95 -42.62 9.98
N SER A 865 15.09 -41.96 10.09
CA SER A 865 15.25 -40.72 10.89
C SER A 865 14.73 -39.49 10.15
N ALA A 866 13.42 -39.39 9.98
CA ALA A 866 12.77 -38.16 9.52
C ALA A 866 12.50 -37.21 10.70
N SER A 867 12.83 -35.93 10.53
CA SER A 867 12.52 -34.89 11.52
C SER A 867 11.01 -34.73 11.66
N ALA A 868 10.46 -35.17 12.80
CA ALA A 868 9.03 -35.09 13.06
C ALA A 868 8.61 -33.65 13.38
N THR A 869 8.24 -32.89 12.34
CA THR A 869 7.51 -31.62 12.49
C THR A 869 6.24 -31.88 13.32
N PRO A 870 5.98 -31.12 14.40
CA PRO A 870 4.85 -31.40 15.29
C PRO A 870 3.52 -31.27 14.55
N ALA A 871 2.77 -32.38 14.52
CA ALA A 871 1.48 -32.50 13.87
C ALA A 871 0.51 -31.41 14.38
N GLY A 872 0.04 -30.55 13.46
CA GLY A 872 -0.91 -29.48 13.75
C GLY A 872 -0.42 -28.05 13.56
N THR A 873 0.86 -27.83 13.20
CA THR A 873 1.31 -26.48 12.79
C THR A 873 0.89 -26.23 11.34
N GLN A 874 -0.04 -25.29 11.12
CA GLN A 874 -0.41 -24.84 9.77
C GLN A 874 0.79 -24.13 9.14
N LEU A 875 1.26 -24.63 8.00
CA LEU A 875 2.33 -24.03 7.23
C LEU A 875 1.74 -23.05 6.22
N THR A 876 2.29 -21.85 6.16
CA THR A 876 1.85 -20.80 5.23
C THR A 876 2.96 -20.47 4.23
N ARG A 877 2.57 -20.26 2.98
CA ARG A 877 3.43 -19.85 1.87
C ARG A 877 4.17 -18.57 2.26
N VAL A 878 5.49 -18.58 2.11
CA VAL A 878 6.30 -17.38 2.32
C VAL A 878 6.01 -16.41 1.18
N LYS A 879 5.48 -15.24 1.53
CA LYS A 879 5.31 -14.11 0.63
C LYS A 879 6.44 -13.13 0.88
N VAL A 880 7.34 -12.95 -0.10
CA VAL A 880 8.34 -11.87 -0.05
C VAL A 880 7.60 -10.54 -0.23
N ALA A 881 7.96 -9.55 0.58
CA ALA A 881 7.27 -8.27 0.63
C ALA A 881 7.34 -7.50 -0.70
N ASP A 882 6.37 -6.60 -0.92
CA ASP A 882 6.15 -5.92 -2.21
C ASP A 882 7.38 -5.07 -2.62
N ASP A 883 8.07 -4.50 -1.63
CA ASP A 883 9.31 -3.71 -1.75
C ASP A 883 10.48 -4.54 -2.31
N ALA A 884 10.75 -5.71 -1.74
CA ALA A 884 11.84 -6.59 -2.17
C ALA A 884 11.62 -7.21 -3.57
N VAL A 885 10.38 -7.22 -4.06
CA VAL A 885 10.00 -7.75 -5.39
C VAL A 885 9.87 -6.63 -6.43
N ALA A 886 9.69 -5.37 -6.02
CA ALA A 886 9.58 -4.22 -6.94
C ALA A 886 10.81 -4.02 -7.85
N ALA A 887 11.99 -4.51 -7.46
CA ALA A 887 13.20 -4.50 -8.30
C ALA A 887 13.16 -5.51 -9.48
N LEU A 888 12.19 -6.43 -9.45
CA LEU A 888 11.94 -7.45 -10.47
C LEU A 888 10.77 -7.07 -11.38
N ASP A 889 9.87 -6.20 -10.90
CA ASP A 889 8.88 -5.54 -11.76
C ASP A 889 9.62 -4.61 -12.72
N ARG A 890 9.93 -5.15 -13.90
CA ARG A 890 10.65 -4.50 -14.98
C ARG A 890 9.67 -4.11 -16.07
N ASP A 891 10.08 -3.15 -16.87
CA ASP A 891 9.35 -2.81 -18.08
C ASP A 891 9.54 -3.98 -19.06
N VAL A 892 8.44 -4.49 -19.61
CA VAL A 892 8.50 -5.64 -20.52
C VAL A 892 9.15 -5.18 -21.82
N PRO A 893 10.17 -5.90 -22.33
CA PRO A 893 10.96 -5.45 -23.47
C PRO A 893 10.08 -5.04 -24.64
N ALA A 894 10.35 -3.90 -25.29
CA ALA A 894 9.51 -3.39 -26.38
C ALA A 894 9.53 -4.30 -27.62
N ASP A 895 10.54 -5.16 -27.73
CA ASP A 895 10.71 -6.25 -28.69
C ASP A 895 10.04 -7.57 -28.27
N ALA A 896 9.56 -7.68 -27.02
CA ALA A 896 8.81 -8.86 -26.58
C ALA A 896 7.53 -8.96 -27.42
N PRO A 897 7.34 -10.05 -28.18
CA PRO A 897 6.21 -10.18 -29.09
C PRO A 897 4.95 -10.63 -28.31
N ASN A 898 4.66 -10.04 -27.16
CA ASN A 898 3.38 -10.27 -26.48
C ASN A 898 2.33 -9.29 -27.00
N HIS A 899 1.10 -9.75 -27.18
CA HIS A 899 0.02 -8.92 -27.74
C HIS A 899 -0.36 -7.79 -26.78
N ARG A 900 0.15 -6.59 -27.04
CA ARG A 900 -0.20 -5.35 -26.32
C ARG A 900 -1.47 -4.80 -26.96
N GLY A 901 -2.62 -5.13 -26.37
CA GLY A 901 -3.93 -4.81 -26.94
C GLY A 901 -4.13 -3.32 -27.21
N ASP A 902 -4.24 -2.97 -28.49
CA ASP A 902 -4.66 -1.66 -29.00
C ASP A 902 -5.66 -1.86 -30.17
N TYR A 903 -6.47 -2.93 -30.07
CA TYR A 903 -7.51 -3.30 -31.03
C TYR A 903 -8.86 -2.64 -30.67
N ASP A 904 -8.84 -1.32 -30.61
CA ASP A 904 -9.94 -0.47 -30.13
C ASP A 904 -11.13 -0.38 -31.13
N ASN A 905 -11.23 -1.28 -32.12
CA ASN A 905 -12.06 -1.06 -33.31
C ASN A 905 -12.48 -2.31 -34.11
N TRP A 906 -12.81 -3.44 -33.46
CA TRP A 906 -13.63 -4.48 -34.12
C TRP A 906 -14.91 -4.78 -33.33
N ASP A 907 -16.01 -4.76 -34.06
CA ASP A 907 -17.39 -4.54 -33.62
C ASP A 907 -17.95 -5.56 -32.59
N ASN A 908 -18.71 -5.05 -31.59
CA ASN A 908 -19.61 -5.72 -30.64
C ASN A 908 -19.09 -6.34 -29.30
N SER A 909 -19.07 -5.47 -28.27
CA SER A 909 -19.94 -5.55 -27.07
C SER A 909 -19.46 -6.10 -25.71
N GLU A 910 -18.46 -6.98 -25.59
CA GLU A 910 -17.95 -7.44 -24.26
C GLU A 910 -16.41 -7.56 -24.18
N ILE A 911 -15.70 -6.57 -24.72
CA ILE A 911 -14.21 -6.59 -24.72
C ILE A 911 -13.67 -6.25 -23.33
N TYR A 912 -12.86 -7.16 -22.77
CA TYR A 912 -12.15 -6.98 -21.51
C TYR A 912 -11.05 -5.91 -21.63
N GLU A 913 -11.29 -4.73 -21.05
CA GLU A 913 -10.38 -3.58 -21.04
C GLU A 913 -9.18 -3.80 -20.08
N TYR A 914 -8.32 -4.79 -20.35
CA TYR A 914 -7.05 -4.94 -19.65
C TYR A 914 -6.04 -3.89 -20.12
N SER A 915 -6.01 -2.75 -19.42
CA SER A 915 -5.09 -1.64 -19.71
C SER A 915 -3.62 -2.03 -19.42
N TYR A 916 -2.96 -2.65 -20.39
CA TYR A 916 -1.60 -3.13 -20.22
C TYR A 916 -0.58 -1.99 -20.09
N THR A 917 -0.03 -1.79 -18.88
CA THR A 917 0.85 -0.65 -18.57
C THR A 917 2.31 -0.82 -19.02
N GLY A 918 2.65 -1.87 -19.76
CA GLY A 918 4.05 -2.20 -20.12
C GLY A 918 4.90 -2.74 -18.96
N ARG A 919 4.31 -3.03 -17.80
CA ARG A 919 5.00 -3.51 -16.59
C ARG A 919 4.79 -5.01 -16.44
N LEU A 920 5.84 -5.72 -16.00
CA LEU A 920 5.80 -7.17 -15.81
C LEU A 920 4.79 -7.60 -14.74
N ALA A 921 4.65 -6.84 -13.64
CA ALA A 921 3.68 -7.14 -12.59
C ALA A 921 2.21 -7.05 -13.05
N ASN A 922 1.96 -6.36 -14.17
CA ASN A 922 0.64 -6.07 -14.73
C ASN A 922 0.41 -6.82 -16.05
N THR A 923 1.15 -7.91 -16.30
CA THR A 923 0.81 -8.86 -17.36
C THR A 923 -0.23 -9.81 -16.80
N GLU A 924 -1.21 -10.23 -17.60
CA GLU A 924 -2.31 -11.09 -17.16
C GLU A 924 -1.79 -12.35 -16.43
N THR A 925 -0.79 -13.01 -17.01
CA THR A 925 -0.13 -14.18 -16.40
C THR A 925 0.38 -13.89 -14.98
N VAL A 926 1.03 -12.74 -14.76
CA VAL A 926 1.67 -12.40 -13.49
C VAL A 926 0.66 -11.88 -12.47
N GLU A 927 -0.26 -11.00 -12.88
CA GLU A 927 -1.30 -10.43 -12.01
C GLU A 927 -2.20 -11.53 -11.45
N LEU A 928 -2.74 -12.39 -12.33
CA LEU A 928 -3.61 -13.50 -11.93
C LEU A 928 -2.85 -14.57 -11.13
N ALA A 929 -1.58 -14.86 -11.45
CA ALA A 929 -0.77 -15.78 -10.65
C ALA A 929 -0.48 -15.22 -9.24
N VAL A 930 -0.25 -13.91 -9.10
CA VAL A 930 -0.12 -13.24 -7.80
C VAL A 930 -1.41 -13.36 -7.00
N GLU A 931 -2.56 -13.07 -7.62
CA GLU A 931 -3.87 -13.21 -6.98
C GLU A 931 -4.08 -14.65 -6.47
N VAL A 932 -3.92 -15.64 -7.34
CA VAL A 932 -4.15 -17.06 -7.01
C VAL A 932 -3.20 -17.55 -5.92
N LEU A 933 -1.90 -17.20 -5.96
CA LEU A 933 -0.90 -17.64 -4.98
C LEU A 933 -0.98 -16.92 -3.63
N GLU A 934 -1.48 -15.68 -3.57
CA GLU A 934 -1.73 -15.00 -2.30
C GLU A 934 -2.92 -15.60 -1.53
N GLU A 935 -3.94 -16.04 -2.27
CA GLU A 935 -5.11 -16.74 -1.74
C GLU A 935 -4.79 -18.21 -1.40
N ALA A 936 -4.05 -18.90 -2.28
CA ALA A 936 -3.54 -20.27 -2.07
C ALA A 936 -2.25 -20.28 -1.23
N ASN A 937 -2.38 -19.81 0.02
CA ASN A 937 -1.27 -19.69 0.95
C ASN A 937 -1.13 -20.85 1.96
N ASP A 938 -2.09 -21.77 2.08
CA ASP A 938 -1.99 -22.91 3.00
C ASP A 938 -1.24 -24.08 2.37
N ILE A 939 0.07 -24.18 2.63
CA ILE A 939 0.96 -25.24 2.12
C ILE A 939 1.02 -26.47 3.05
N THR A 940 0.12 -26.57 4.04
CA THR A 940 0.08 -27.69 4.98
C THR A 940 -0.29 -28.99 4.27
N GLN A 941 0.51 -30.05 4.42
CA GLN A 941 0.15 -31.37 3.93
C GLN A 941 -0.81 -32.01 4.93
N TYR A 942 -2.06 -32.24 4.50
CA TYR A 942 -3.06 -32.88 5.34
C TYR A 942 -3.33 -34.33 4.92
N ALA A 943 -3.47 -35.21 5.91
CA ALA A 943 -3.86 -36.61 5.69
C ALA A 943 -5.25 -36.78 5.03
N TRP A 944 -6.10 -35.75 5.10
CA TRP A 944 -7.43 -35.81 4.48
C TRP A 944 -7.38 -35.99 2.97
N TRP A 945 -6.33 -35.51 2.28
CA TRP A 945 -6.25 -35.65 0.81
C TRP A 945 -6.23 -37.12 0.40
N GLU A 946 -5.48 -37.95 1.13
CA GLU A 946 -5.39 -39.39 0.91
C GLU A 946 -6.64 -40.12 1.43
N SER A 947 -7.09 -39.81 2.66
CA SER A 947 -8.17 -40.56 3.31
C SER A 947 -9.59 -40.15 2.89
N GLU A 948 -9.75 -38.99 2.26
CA GLU A 948 -11.04 -38.42 1.84
C GLU A 948 -11.07 -38.14 0.33
N PHE A 949 -10.11 -38.62 -0.48
CA PHE A 949 -10.02 -38.34 -1.93
C PHE A 949 -11.35 -38.60 -2.65
N ASP A 950 -11.91 -39.81 -2.45
CA ASP A 950 -13.17 -40.26 -3.06
C ASP A 950 -14.39 -39.49 -2.58
N ASP A 951 -14.28 -38.68 -1.51
CA ASP A 951 -15.38 -37.80 -1.14
C ASP A 951 -15.46 -36.59 -2.07
N PHE A 952 -14.38 -36.18 -2.74
CA PHE A 952 -14.31 -34.98 -3.60
C PHE A 952 -14.35 -35.27 -5.10
N PHE A 953 -13.85 -36.44 -5.50
CA PHE A 953 -13.76 -36.85 -6.90
C PHE A 953 -14.35 -38.24 -7.10
N ASP A 954 -15.20 -38.38 -8.11
CA ASP A 954 -15.47 -39.66 -8.75
C ASP A 954 -14.52 -39.81 -9.95
N MET A 955 -14.20 -41.05 -10.36
CA MET A 955 -13.38 -41.31 -11.55
C MET A 955 -14.04 -42.36 -12.44
N GLU A 956 -13.98 -42.16 -13.75
CA GLU A 956 -14.39 -43.15 -14.75
C GLU A 956 -13.43 -43.17 -15.95
N VAL A 957 -13.41 -44.29 -16.67
CA VAL A 957 -12.63 -44.44 -17.91
C VAL A 957 -13.60 -44.56 -19.08
N VAL A 958 -13.60 -43.54 -19.93
CA VAL A 958 -14.45 -43.42 -21.13
C VAL A 958 -13.67 -43.90 -22.36
N GLY A 959 -14.36 -44.24 -23.46
CA GLY A 959 -13.72 -44.55 -24.77
C GLY A 959 -12.82 -45.80 -24.87
N LEU A 960 -12.45 -46.47 -23.77
CA LEU A 960 -11.46 -47.56 -23.78
C LEU A 960 -11.77 -48.68 -24.79
N GLU A 961 -13.03 -49.07 -24.90
CA GLU A 961 -13.50 -50.11 -25.81
C GLU A 961 -13.37 -49.75 -27.30
N THR A 962 -13.20 -48.47 -27.64
CA THR A 962 -13.00 -47.95 -29.01
C THR A 962 -11.61 -47.35 -29.26
N SER A 963 -10.78 -47.27 -28.22
CA SER A 963 -9.45 -46.65 -28.25
C SER A 963 -8.39 -47.47 -28.99
N ALA A 964 -7.30 -46.81 -29.41
CA ALA A 964 -6.11 -47.44 -30.00
C ALA A 964 -5.54 -48.56 -29.11
N TYR A 965 -5.64 -48.43 -27.79
CA TYR A 965 -5.24 -49.49 -26.85
C TYR A 965 -5.97 -50.81 -27.14
N ALA A 966 -7.28 -50.76 -27.42
CA ALA A 966 -8.11 -51.93 -27.68
C ALA A 966 -7.92 -52.51 -29.07
N GLU A 967 -7.54 -51.67 -30.05
CA GLU A 967 -7.14 -52.12 -31.38
C GLU A 967 -5.80 -52.89 -31.34
N ILE A 968 -4.80 -52.35 -30.63
CA ILE A 968 -3.43 -52.87 -30.59
C ILE A 968 -3.30 -54.12 -29.69
N ASP A 969 -4.08 -54.21 -28.61
CA ASP A 969 -4.06 -55.35 -27.68
C ASP A 969 -5.41 -56.09 -27.67
N PRO A 970 -5.60 -57.14 -28.49
CA PRO A 970 -6.87 -57.87 -28.60
C PRO A 970 -7.39 -58.48 -27.30
N ARG A 971 -6.59 -58.51 -26.23
CA ARG A 971 -7.05 -58.91 -24.89
C ARG A 971 -8.05 -57.91 -24.31
N TYR A 972 -8.08 -56.67 -24.77
CA TYR A 972 -9.06 -55.66 -24.36
C TYR A 972 -10.42 -55.83 -25.06
N ALA A 973 -10.62 -56.89 -25.85
CA ALA A 973 -11.94 -57.38 -26.21
C ALA A 973 -12.61 -58.21 -25.09
N ASP A 974 -11.86 -58.65 -24.06
CA ASP A 974 -12.40 -59.38 -22.91
C ASP A 974 -12.94 -58.43 -21.82
N PRO A 975 -14.22 -58.51 -21.43
CA PRO A 975 -14.83 -57.58 -20.48
C PRO A 975 -14.18 -57.54 -19.09
N GLU A 976 -13.66 -58.66 -18.57
CA GLU A 976 -12.99 -58.66 -17.26
C GLU A 976 -11.59 -58.03 -17.36
N THR A 977 -10.87 -58.22 -18.47
CA THR A 977 -9.62 -57.53 -18.77
C THR A 977 -9.82 -56.03 -18.93
N VAL A 978 -10.86 -55.58 -19.66
CA VAL A 978 -11.26 -54.16 -19.78
C VAL A 978 -11.52 -53.57 -18.39
N LYS A 979 -12.37 -54.22 -17.59
CA LYS A 979 -12.70 -53.79 -16.23
C LYS A 979 -11.47 -53.68 -15.31
N HIS A 980 -10.54 -54.63 -15.40
CA HIS A 980 -9.29 -54.57 -14.65
C HIS A 980 -8.38 -53.42 -15.12
N LEU A 981 -8.33 -53.15 -16.42
CA LEU A 981 -7.60 -52.01 -16.97
C LEU A 981 -8.21 -50.68 -16.53
N LYS A 982 -9.55 -50.53 -16.55
CA LYS A 982 -10.23 -49.32 -16.06
C LYS A 982 -9.89 -49.03 -14.59
N ILE A 983 -9.94 -50.05 -13.72
CA ILE A 983 -9.51 -49.93 -12.31
C ILE A 983 -8.03 -49.52 -12.20
N THR A 984 -7.16 -50.15 -13.01
CA THR A 984 -5.71 -49.84 -13.01
C THR A 984 -5.44 -48.40 -13.44
N MET A 985 -6.17 -47.85 -14.40
CA MET A 985 -6.08 -46.46 -14.84
C MET A 985 -6.55 -45.50 -13.75
N THR A 986 -7.70 -45.75 -13.11
CA THR A 986 -8.18 -44.92 -11.98
C THR A 986 -7.23 -44.95 -10.79
N ASP A 987 -6.66 -46.11 -10.46
CA ASP A 987 -5.69 -46.24 -9.37
C ASP A 987 -4.40 -45.46 -9.65
N ARG A 988 -3.92 -45.46 -10.89
CA ARG A 988 -2.75 -44.66 -11.30
C ARG A 988 -2.99 -43.16 -11.18
N ILE A 989 -4.12 -42.66 -11.66
CA ILE A 989 -4.47 -41.23 -11.52
C ILE A 989 -4.61 -40.86 -10.04
N ARG A 990 -5.28 -41.68 -9.23
CA ARG A 990 -5.36 -41.50 -7.77
C ARG A 990 -3.98 -41.44 -7.11
N THR A 991 -3.08 -42.39 -7.41
CA THR A 991 -1.71 -42.40 -6.87
C THR A 991 -0.95 -41.16 -7.33
N PHE A 992 -1.02 -40.81 -8.62
CA PHE A 992 -0.37 -39.63 -9.18
C PHE A 992 -0.78 -38.33 -8.48
N LEU A 993 -2.08 -38.11 -8.27
CA LEU A 993 -2.58 -36.91 -7.59
C LEU A 993 -2.29 -36.90 -6.08
N THR A 994 -2.17 -38.08 -5.47
CA THR A 994 -1.73 -38.22 -4.06
C THR A 994 -0.25 -37.85 -3.92
N ASP A 995 0.61 -38.39 -4.79
CA ASP A 995 2.04 -38.06 -4.85
C ASP A 995 2.26 -36.59 -5.22
N LEU A 996 1.46 -36.02 -6.12
CA LEU A 996 1.56 -34.62 -6.53
C LEU A 996 1.30 -33.66 -5.36
N TYR A 997 0.29 -33.93 -4.53
CA TYR A 997 0.00 -33.19 -3.29
C TYR A 997 1.10 -33.36 -2.24
N ALA A 998 1.76 -34.52 -2.19
CA ALA A 998 2.93 -34.73 -1.35
C ALA A 998 4.16 -33.95 -1.86
N ARG A 999 4.37 -33.85 -3.17
CA ARG A 999 5.59 -33.29 -3.79
C ARG A 999 5.54 -31.78 -4.06
N SER A 1000 4.42 -31.23 -4.51
CA SER A 1000 4.29 -29.81 -4.86
C SER A 1000 3.58 -29.00 -3.77
N GLU A 1001 4.24 -27.97 -3.24
CA GLU A 1001 3.61 -27.00 -2.33
C GLU A 1001 2.52 -26.18 -3.03
N THR A 1002 2.65 -25.94 -4.33
CA THR A 1002 1.70 -25.18 -5.14
C THR A 1002 0.43 -25.97 -5.40
N PHE A 1003 0.52 -27.20 -5.92
CA PHE A 1003 -0.66 -28.06 -6.09
C PHE A 1003 -1.38 -28.29 -4.76
N ARG A 1004 -0.63 -28.56 -3.69
CA ARG A 1004 -1.16 -28.73 -2.34
C ARG A 1004 -1.93 -27.51 -1.82
N ALA A 1005 -1.40 -26.30 -2.03
CA ALA A 1005 -2.06 -25.08 -1.60
C ALA A 1005 -3.30 -24.74 -2.45
N LEU A 1006 -3.26 -25.04 -3.75
CA LEU A 1006 -4.43 -24.94 -4.63
C LEU A 1006 -5.55 -25.90 -4.17
N VAL A 1007 -5.22 -27.17 -3.89
CA VAL A 1007 -6.15 -28.16 -3.31
C VAL A 1007 -6.73 -27.70 -1.96
N ASN A 1008 -5.88 -27.22 -1.05
CA ASN A 1008 -6.33 -26.74 0.27
C ASN A 1008 -7.28 -25.53 0.14
N ARG A 1009 -6.97 -24.58 -0.75
CA ARG A 1009 -7.83 -23.44 -1.08
C ARG A 1009 -9.14 -23.89 -1.72
N ALA A 1010 -9.09 -24.74 -2.75
CA ALA A 1010 -10.25 -25.23 -3.47
C ALA A 1010 -11.25 -25.91 -2.53
N ARG A 1011 -10.75 -26.68 -1.54
CA ARG A 1011 -11.58 -27.24 -0.47
C ARG A 1011 -12.17 -26.16 0.44
N SER A 1012 -11.38 -25.14 0.84
CA SER A 1012 -11.86 -24.12 1.78
C SER A 1012 -12.88 -23.15 1.18
N GLU A 1013 -12.76 -22.86 -0.10
CA GLU A 1013 -13.69 -22.01 -0.88
C GLU A 1013 -14.87 -22.80 -1.49
N GLY A 1014 -14.84 -24.14 -1.41
CA GLY A 1014 -15.91 -25.01 -1.93
C GLY A 1014 -15.88 -25.22 -3.45
N TYR A 1015 -14.75 -24.96 -4.12
CA TYR A 1015 -14.57 -25.32 -5.53
C TYR A 1015 -14.57 -26.85 -5.71
N ILE A 1016 -14.07 -27.58 -4.70
CA ILE A 1016 -14.29 -29.03 -4.50
C ILE A 1016 -15.04 -29.24 -3.18
N ALA A 1017 -16.09 -30.07 -3.19
CA ALA A 1017 -16.95 -30.31 -2.03
C ALA A 1017 -17.38 -31.79 -1.95
N LYS A 1018 -17.84 -32.24 -0.77
CA LYS A 1018 -18.20 -33.65 -0.56
C LYS A 1018 -19.61 -34.01 -1.04
N ASP A 1019 -20.47 -33.01 -1.06
CA ASP A 1019 -21.86 -33.06 -1.49
C ASP A 1019 -22.04 -32.59 -2.95
N ASP A 1020 -20.95 -32.20 -3.61
CA ASP A 1020 -20.90 -31.68 -4.98
C ASP A 1020 -19.50 -31.97 -5.55
N LYS A 1021 -19.32 -33.21 -6.05
CA LYS A 1021 -18.02 -33.75 -6.50
C LYS A 1021 -17.64 -33.28 -7.90
N TRP A 1022 -16.40 -33.52 -8.30
CA TRP A 1022 -16.02 -33.53 -9.72
C TRP A 1022 -15.93 -34.97 -10.25
N THR A 1023 -16.31 -35.20 -11.49
CA THR A 1023 -16.08 -36.47 -12.19
C THR A 1023 -14.83 -36.34 -13.07
N ILE A 1024 -13.80 -37.11 -12.78
CA ILE A 1024 -12.59 -37.21 -13.61
C ILE A 1024 -12.82 -38.28 -14.67
N GLN A 1025 -12.98 -37.86 -15.93
CA GLN A 1025 -13.09 -38.75 -17.08
C GLN A 1025 -11.70 -38.98 -17.68
N ILE A 1026 -11.21 -40.21 -17.57
CA ILE A 1026 -9.90 -40.62 -18.08
C ILE A 1026 -10.10 -41.17 -19.49
N GLN A 1027 -9.49 -40.50 -20.48
CA GLN A 1027 -9.52 -40.85 -21.89
C GLN A 1027 -8.23 -41.61 -22.28
N PRO A 1028 -8.33 -42.87 -22.72
CA PRO A 1028 -7.26 -43.52 -23.49
C PRO A 1028 -7.24 -42.97 -24.93
N PRO A 1029 -6.09 -43.00 -25.62
CA PRO A 1029 -5.94 -42.38 -26.94
C PRO A 1029 -6.74 -43.11 -28.02
N ASP A 1030 -7.40 -42.36 -28.90
CA ASP A 1030 -8.18 -42.90 -30.02
C ASP A 1030 -7.29 -43.37 -31.17
N ALA A 1031 -6.14 -42.71 -31.39
CA ALA A 1031 -5.11 -43.14 -32.32
C ALA A 1031 -3.70 -43.04 -31.71
N LEU A 1032 -2.81 -43.93 -32.15
CA LEU A 1032 -1.38 -43.92 -31.86
C LEU A 1032 -0.58 -43.96 -33.18
N SER A 1033 0.38 -43.07 -33.34
CA SER A 1033 1.28 -43.09 -34.49
C SER A 1033 2.63 -42.45 -34.17
N GLY A 1034 3.73 -43.10 -34.55
CA GLY A 1034 5.08 -42.54 -34.46
C GLY A 1034 5.54 -42.22 -33.02
N GLY A 1035 4.93 -42.86 -32.01
CA GLY A 1035 5.17 -42.56 -30.60
C GLY A 1035 4.42 -41.32 -30.06
N LEU A 1036 3.46 -40.80 -30.83
CA LEU A 1036 2.51 -39.77 -30.42
C LEU A 1036 1.09 -40.34 -30.35
N CYS A 1037 0.18 -39.60 -29.71
CA CYS A 1037 -1.24 -39.93 -29.65
C CYS A 1037 -2.16 -38.80 -30.13
N GLU A 1038 -3.42 -39.19 -30.37
CA GLU A 1038 -4.57 -38.36 -30.75
C GLU A 1038 -5.79 -38.75 -29.89
N PHE A 1039 -6.67 -37.77 -29.65
CA PHE A 1039 -7.95 -37.94 -28.96
C PHE A 1039 -9.07 -37.33 -29.80
N ALA A 1040 -10.25 -37.95 -29.81
CA ALA A 1040 -11.41 -37.51 -30.59
C ALA A 1040 -12.22 -36.39 -29.90
N GLU A 1041 -12.06 -36.23 -28.59
CA GLU A 1041 -12.65 -35.16 -27.78
C GLU A 1041 -11.52 -34.32 -27.16
N GLU A 1042 -11.71 -33.00 -27.09
CA GLU A 1042 -10.76 -32.13 -26.40
C GLU A 1042 -10.77 -32.38 -24.88
N HIS A 1043 -9.58 -32.36 -24.28
CA HIS A 1043 -9.43 -32.30 -22.83
C HIS A 1043 -9.92 -30.94 -22.31
N GLY A 1044 -10.53 -30.91 -21.12
CA GLY A 1044 -11.18 -29.71 -20.63
C GLY A 1044 -11.93 -29.90 -19.31
N ALA A 1045 -12.22 -28.79 -18.62
CA ALA A 1045 -13.08 -28.74 -17.45
C ALA A 1045 -14.47 -28.13 -17.77
N GLU A 1046 -15.52 -28.93 -17.67
CA GLU A 1046 -16.92 -28.52 -17.78
C GLU A 1046 -17.47 -28.14 -16.40
N TYR A 1047 -17.55 -26.84 -16.13
CA TYR A 1047 -17.93 -26.33 -14.81
C TYR A 1047 -19.39 -26.58 -14.41
N ASP A 1048 -20.32 -26.65 -15.37
CA ASP A 1048 -21.75 -26.84 -15.10
C ASP A 1048 -22.08 -28.27 -14.69
N ASP A 1049 -21.52 -29.26 -15.40
CA ASP A 1049 -21.68 -30.69 -15.10
C ASP A 1049 -20.60 -31.23 -14.13
N ARG A 1050 -19.61 -30.39 -13.77
CA ARG A 1050 -18.45 -30.71 -12.92
C ARG A 1050 -17.65 -31.91 -13.43
N ILE A 1051 -17.47 -31.98 -14.75
CA ILE A 1051 -16.66 -33.01 -15.43
C ILE A 1051 -15.28 -32.42 -15.76
N VAL A 1052 -14.23 -33.19 -15.59
CA VAL A 1052 -12.88 -32.85 -16.09
C VAL A 1052 -12.35 -34.02 -16.91
N ARG A 1053 -12.07 -33.78 -18.19
CA ARG A 1053 -11.56 -34.78 -19.14
C ARG A 1053 -10.05 -34.71 -19.22
N ILE A 1054 -9.39 -35.83 -18.98
CA ILE A 1054 -7.92 -35.93 -18.91
C ILE A 1054 -7.42 -37.18 -19.64
N PRO A 1055 -6.20 -37.18 -20.19
CA PRO A 1055 -5.64 -38.36 -20.81
C PRO A 1055 -5.27 -39.43 -19.77
N ASP A 1056 -5.11 -40.68 -20.22
CA ASP A 1056 -4.40 -41.71 -19.46
C ASP A 1056 -2.97 -41.25 -19.10
N LEU A 1057 -2.56 -41.47 -17.85
CA LEU A 1057 -1.23 -41.11 -17.36
C LEU A 1057 -0.09 -41.79 -18.15
N GLN A 1058 -0.37 -42.96 -18.73
CA GLN A 1058 0.55 -43.71 -19.57
C GLN A 1058 0.33 -43.52 -21.09
N ALA A 1059 -0.54 -42.62 -21.52
CA ALA A 1059 -0.60 -42.27 -22.93
C ALA A 1059 0.76 -41.72 -23.41
N PRO A 1060 1.17 -41.98 -24.66
CA PRO A 1060 2.23 -41.23 -25.32
C PRO A 1060 1.93 -39.72 -25.36
N PRO A 1061 2.92 -38.87 -25.65
CA PRO A 1061 2.68 -37.44 -25.82
C PRO A 1061 1.62 -37.14 -26.91
N HIS A 1062 0.72 -36.20 -26.63
CA HIS A 1062 -0.28 -35.73 -27.58
C HIS A 1062 0.32 -34.67 -28.52
N GLY A 1063 0.21 -34.86 -29.83
CA GLY A 1063 0.68 -33.82 -30.76
C GLY A 1063 0.92 -34.25 -32.21
N LEU A 1064 0.07 -35.14 -32.74
CA LEU A 1064 0.03 -35.42 -34.18
C LEU A 1064 -0.52 -34.21 -34.97
N GLN A 1065 -1.54 -33.54 -34.42
CA GLN A 1065 -2.17 -32.37 -35.05
C GLN A 1065 -1.71 -31.03 -34.46
N ASP A 1066 -1.39 -30.96 -33.16
CA ASP A 1066 -1.08 -29.71 -32.45
C ASP A 1066 0.11 -29.83 -31.50
N GLN A 1067 1.09 -28.93 -31.62
CA GLN A 1067 2.28 -28.89 -30.76
C GLN A 1067 2.45 -27.52 -30.12
N MET A 1068 2.98 -27.49 -28.89
CA MET A 1068 3.27 -26.23 -28.19
C MET A 1068 4.62 -25.66 -28.61
N LEU A 1069 4.70 -24.33 -28.70
CA LEU A 1069 5.97 -23.62 -28.81
C LEU A 1069 6.70 -23.63 -27.45
N ALA A 1070 7.89 -24.21 -27.42
CA ALA A 1070 8.71 -24.39 -26.22
C ALA A 1070 10.06 -23.63 -26.28
N ASP A 1071 10.81 -23.70 -25.17
CA ASP A 1071 12.16 -23.16 -25.03
C ASP A 1071 13.09 -23.56 -26.18
N GLY A 1072 13.88 -22.61 -26.69
CA GLY A 1072 14.85 -22.88 -27.76
C GLY A 1072 14.25 -23.00 -29.18
N TYR A 1073 12.99 -22.56 -29.36
CA TYR A 1073 12.26 -22.62 -30.64
C TYR A 1073 11.98 -24.06 -31.13
N THR A 1074 11.74 -24.98 -30.20
CA THR A 1074 11.20 -26.31 -30.53
C THR A 1074 9.67 -26.31 -30.47
N PHE A 1075 9.05 -27.14 -31.31
CA PHE A 1075 7.65 -27.50 -31.19
C PHE A 1075 7.57 -28.87 -30.55
N GLU A 1076 6.89 -28.96 -29.41
CA GLU A 1076 6.90 -30.14 -28.56
C GLU A 1076 5.48 -30.66 -28.37
N PRO A 1077 5.27 -31.99 -28.31
CA PRO A 1077 3.99 -32.57 -27.96
C PRO A 1077 3.68 -32.38 -26.47
N TYR A 1078 2.40 -32.37 -26.13
CA TYR A 1078 1.90 -32.27 -24.77
C TYR A 1078 2.09 -33.60 -24.03
N LEU A 1079 2.82 -33.58 -22.92
CA LEU A 1079 2.97 -34.76 -22.06
C LEU A 1079 1.70 -34.98 -21.23
N SER A 1080 1.17 -36.20 -21.20
CA SER A 1080 -0.07 -36.53 -20.47
C SER A 1080 -0.07 -36.06 -19.01
N PRO A 1081 1.02 -36.19 -18.21
CA PRO A 1081 1.08 -35.62 -16.87
C PRO A 1081 0.92 -34.10 -16.81
N ALA A 1082 1.41 -33.37 -17.82
CA ALA A 1082 1.26 -31.92 -17.91
C ALA A 1082 -0.21 -31.56 -18.21
N THR A 1083 -0.85 -32.24 -19.16
CA THR A 1083 -2.29 -32.08 -19.45
C THR A 1083 -3.15 -32.37 -18.21
N ILE A 1084 -2.93 -33.49 -17.52
CA ILE A 1084 -3.67 -33.84 -16.28
C ILE A 1084 -3.53 -32.74 -15.21
N ILE A 1085 -2.34 -32.15 -15.07
CA ILE A 1085 -2.08 -31.06 -14.12
C ILE A 1085 -2.80 -29.78 -14.55
N HIS A 1086 -2.76 -29.44 -15.84
CA HIS A 1086 -3.39 -28.25 -16.42
C HIS A 1086 -4.91 -28.25 -16.18
N GLU A 1087 -5.57 -29.35 -16.54
CA GLU A 1087 -7.03 -29.50 -16.37
C GLU A 1087 -7.46 -29.44 -14.90
N LEU A 1088 -6.66 -29.99 -13.99
CA LEU A 1088 -6.95 -29.86 -12.57
C LEU A 1088 -6.67 -28.45 -12.04
N ILE A 1089 -5.80 -27.66 -12.65
CA ILE A 1089 -5.61 -26.26 -12.24
C ILE A 1089 -6.82 -25.40 -12.64
N HIS A 1090 -7.49 -25.66 -13.77
CA HIS A 1090 -8.81 -25.08 -14.06
C HIS A 1090 -9.81 -25.38 -12.92
N VAL A 1091 -9.95 -26.66 -12.54
CA VAL A 1091 -10.83 -27.10 -11.44
C VAL A 1091 -10.50 -26.43 -10.11
N LEU A 1092 -9.20 -26.36 -9.75
CA LEU A 1092 -8.72 -25.88 -8.46
C LEU A 1092 -8.65 -24.35 -8.34
N THR A 1093 -8.63 -23.61 -9.46
CA THR A 1093 -8.52 -22.14 -9.47
C THR A 1093 -9.78 -21.43 -9.95
N ARG A 1094 -10.62 -22.10 -10.75
CA ARG A 1094 -11.70 -21.50 -11.56
C ARG A 1094 -11.21 -20.35 -12.46
N ARG A 1095 -9.98 -20.47 -12.97
CA ARG A 1095 -9.44 -19.59 -14.01
C ARG A 1095 -9.50 -20.31 -15.36
N SER A 1096 -9.79 -19.56 -16.40
CA SER A 1096 -9.67 -20.01 -17.80
C SER A 1096 -8.26 -19.72 -18.32
N ASP A 1097 -7.91 -20.33 -19.45
CA ASP A 1097 -6.77 -19.90 -20.24
C ASP A 1097 -7.06 -18.60 -21.01
N PRO A 1098 -6.02 -17.92 -21.54
CA PRO A 1098 -6.19 -16.75 -22.39
C PRO A 1098 -6.99 -17.09 -23.65
N ALA A 1099 -7.85 -16.17 -24.09
CA ALA A 1099 -8.69 -16.36 -25.27
C ALA A 1099 -7.83 -16.47 -26.56
N VAL A 1100 -7.70 -17.69 -27.09
CA VAL A 1100 -6.87 -18.00 -28.28
C VAL A 1100 -7.66 -18.16 -29.57
N ASP A 1101 -8.99 -18.13 -29.54
CA ASP A 1101 -9.79 -18.37 -30.75
C ASP A 1101 -9.62 -17.27 -31.82
N LEU A 1102 -9.22 -16.06 -31.40
CA LEU A 1102 -8.81 -14.99 -32.32
C LEU A 1102 -7.48 -15.26 -33.05
N TRP A 1103 -6.73 -16.31 -32.69
CA TRP A 1103 -5.37 -16.56 -33.15
C TRP A 1103 -5.20 -17.85 -33.96
N LYS A 1104 -6.14 -18.79 -33.85
CA LYS A 1104 -6.01 -20.14 -34.45
C LYS A 1104 -6.07 -20.10 -35.99
N ASP A 1105 -6.82 -19.18 -36.58
CA ASP A 1105 -7.20 -19.23 -38.00
C ASP A 1105 -6.43 -18.28 -38.93
N GLU A 1106 -5.63 -17.33 -38.41
CA GLU A 1106 -4.90 -16.37 -39.24
C GLU A 1106 -3.43 -16.18 -38.83
N ALA A 1107 -2.52 -16.66 -39.68
CA ALA A 1107 -1.08 -16.34 -39.58
C ALA A 1107 -0.77 -14.83 -39.68
N SER A 1108 -1.73 -14.02 -40.15
CA SER A 1108 -1.68 -12.55 -40.13
C SER A 1108 -1.55 -12.01 -38.69
N HIS A 1109 -2.23 -12.64 -37.71
CA HIS A 1109 -2.27 -12.18 -36.33
C HIS A 1109 -0.94 -12.40 -35.60
N LEU A 1110 -0.20 -13.47 -35.95
CA LEU A 1110 1.14 -13.74 -35.42
C LEU A 1110 2.13 -12.58 -35.69
N VAL A 1111 1.93 -11.80 -36.77
CA VAL A 1111 2.74 -10.59 -37.04
C VAL A 1111 2.72 -9.63 -35.84
N HIS A 1112 1.57 -9.51 -35.18
CA HIS A 1112 1.28 -8.63 -34.05
C HIS A 1112 1.74 -9.20 -32.69
N GLY A 1113 2.16 -10.47 -32.64
CA GLY A 1113 2.77 -11.09 -31.46
C GLY A 1113 2.22 -12.49 -31.18
N PHE A 1114 2.22 -12.83 -29.90
CA PHE A 1114 1.67 -14.04 -29.31
C PHE A 1114 0.76 -13.62 -28.13
N PRO A 1115 -0.29 -14.38 -27.82
CA PRO A 1115 -1.01 -14.22 -26.57
C PRO A 1115 -0.12 -14.63 -25.39
N GLU A 1116 -0.52 -14.18 -24.20
CA GLU A 1116 0.03 -14.64 -22.94
C GLU A 1116 -0.04 -16.17 -22.81
N ARG A 1117 0.80 -16.76 -21.95
CA ARG A 1117 0.65 -18.18 -21.57
C ARG A 1117 -0.46 -18.41 -20.56
N GLY A 1118 -0.84 -17.39 -19.78
CA GLY A 1118 -1.92 -17.46 -18.81
C GLY A 1118 -1.52 -18.03 -17.46
N VAL A 1119 -2.39 -17.79 -16.47
CA VAL A 1119 -2.16 -18.20 -15.07
C VAL A 1119 -2.19 -19.71 -14.88
N VAL A 1120 -3.04 -20.43 -15.62
CA VAL A 1120 -3.19 -21.89 -15.51
C VAL A 1120 -1.89 -22.56 -15.96
N GLU A 1121 -1.44 -22.29 -17.18
CA GLU A 1121 -0.15 -22.80 -17.71
C GLU A 1121 1.04 -22.43 -16.80
N TYR A 1122 1.13 -21.19 -16.28
CA TYR A 1122 2.20 -20.85 -15.33
C TYR A 1122 2.19 -21.75 -14.09
N LEU A 1123 1.01 -21.99 -13.51
CA LEU A 1123 0.86 -22.86 -12.35
C LEU A 1123 1.15 -24.33 -12.73
N THR A 1124 0.78 -24.78 -13.93
CA THR A 1124 1.10 -26.11 -14.48
C THR A 1124 2.62 -26.32 -14.50
N GLN A 1125 3.35 -25.42 -15.16
CA GLN A 1125 4.82 -25.45 -15.26
C GLN A 1125 5.49 -25.40 -13.88
N ARG A 1126 4.95 -24.59 -12.95
CA ARG A 1126 5.44 -24.53 -11.57
C ARG A 1126 5.24 -25.85 -10.82
N VAL A 1127 4.08 -26.49 -10.95
CA VAL A 1127 3.74 -27.75 -10.29
C VAL A 1127 4.56 -28.92 -10.86
N LEU A 1128 4.79 -28.96 -12.18
CA LEU A 1128 5.70 -29.91 -12.84
C LEU A 1128 7.12 -29.79 -12.28
N LYS A 1129 7.66 -28.57 -12.22
CA LYS A 1129 8.99 -28.27 -11.67
C LYS A 1129 9.12 -28.66 -10.20
N GLU A 1130 8.12 -28.34 -9.37
CA GLU A 1130 8.10 -28.70 -7.94
C GLU A 1130 8.05 -30.21 -7.71
N SER A 1131 7.33 -30.95 -8.55
CA SER A 1131 7.14 -32.39 -8.39
C SER A 1131 8.29 -33.25 -8.93
N GLY A 1132 9.22 -32.64 -9.69
CA GLY A 1132 10.35 -33.29 -10.32
C GLY A 1132 10.03 -33.90 -11.70
N ILE A 1133 8.88 -33.54 -12.29
CA ILE A 1133 8.48 -34.00 -13.62
C ILE A 1133 9.20 -33.16 -14.67
N GLN A 1134 9.91 -33.82 -15.58
CA GLN A 1134 10.57 -33.15 -16.70
C GLN A 1134 9.57 -32.96 -17.84
N ALA A 1135 9.27 -31.71 -18.16
CA ALA A 1135 8.43 -31.30 -19.28
C ALA A 1135 9.06 -30.09 -19.99
N PRO A 1136 8.86 -29.91 -21.30
CA PRO A 1136 9.22 -28.67 -21.97
C PRO A 1136 8.40 -27.49 -21.42
N ARG A 1137 9.04 -26.34 -21.26
CA ARG A 1137 8.34 -25.12 -20.82
C ARG A 1137 7.66 -24.46 -22.01
N ARG A 1138 6.34 -24.35 -21.93
CA ARG A 1138 5.51 -23.64 -22.92
C ARG A 1138 5.74 -22.13 -22.86
N LEU A 1139 5.92 -21.50 -24.02
CA LEU A 1139 6.20 -20.06 -24.13
C LEU A 1139 4.95 -19.19 -24.35
N THR A 1140 3.87 -19.76 -24.90
CA THR A 1140 2.59 -19.10 -25.18
C THR A 1140 1.46 -20.14 -25.16
N TYR A 1141 0.21 -19.73 -24.89
CA TYR A 1141 -0.91 -20.66 -24.89
C TYR A 1141 -1.33 -21.15 -26.29
N LEU A 1142 -0.73 -20.63 -27.37
CA LEU A 1142 -0.98 -21.18 -28.72
C LEU A 1142 -0.45 -22.61 -28.89
N SER A 1143 -1.26 -23.40 -29.60
CA SER A 1143 -0.89 -24.65 -30.24
C SER A 1143 -0.65 -24.39 -31.73
N PHE A 1144 0.25 -25.17 -32.35
CA PHE A 1144 0.58 -25.03 -33.77
C PHE A 1144 0.52 -26.37 -34.49
N THR A 1145 -0.33 -26.42 -35.52
CA THR A 1145 -0.32 -27.49 -36.53
C THR A 1145 0.95 -27.46 -37.36
N SER A 1146 1.28 -28.56 -38.04
CA SER A 1146 2.45 -28.62 -38.94
C SER A 1146 2.47 -27.47 -39.98
N GLU A 1147 1.30 -27.00 -40.43
CA GLU A 1147 1.18 -25.83 -41.31
C GLU A 1147 1.39 -24.52 -40.54
N GLY A 1148 0.77 -24.36 -39.37
CA GLY A 1148 0.97 -23.21 -38.49
C GLY A 1148 2.42 -23.03 -38.02
N GLN A 1149 3.16 -24.13 -37.83
CA GLN A 1149 4.60 -24.11 -37.55
C GLN A 1149 5.41 -23.55 -38.73
N ALA A 1150 5.08 -23.99 -39.95
CA ALA A 1150 5.73 -23.51 -41.17
C ALA A 1150 5.43 -22.02 -41.43
N ASP A 1151 4.22 -21.56 -41.11
CA ASP A 1151 3.86 -20.14 -41.19
C ASP A 1151 4.50 -19.31 -40.07
N LEU A 1152 4.59 -19.83 -38.84
CA LEU A 1152 5.33 -19.16 -37.77
C LEU A 1152 6.80 -18.96 -38.18
N ALA A 1153 7.42 -19.96 -38.82
CA ALA A 1153 8.79 -19.87 -39.34
C ALA A 1153 8.97 -18.90 -40.51
N ARG A 1154 7.89 -18.53 -41.23
CA ARG A 1154 7.90 -17.48 -42.26
C ARG A 1154 7.72 -16.08 -41.68
N VAL A 1155 6.93 -15.95 -40.61
CA VAL A 1155 6.45 -14.65 -40.08
C VAL A 1155 7.26 -14.16 -38.87
N ILE A 1156 7.80 -15.07 -38.06
CA ILE A 1156 8.50 -14.75 -36.81
C ILE A 1156 9.99 -15.06 -36.94
N THR A 1157 10.81 -14.06 -36.64
CA THR A 1157 12.28 -14.23 -36.66
C THR A 1157 12.78 -14.89 -35.37
N PRO A 1158 13.95 -15.56 -35.38
CA PRO A 1158 14.53 -16.14 -34.17
C PRO A 1158 14.74 -15.12 -33.04
N GLU A 1159 14.97 -13.85 -33.35
CA GLU A 1159 15.12 -12.78 -32.35
C GLU A 1159 13.81 -12.51 -31.61
N LYS A 1160 12.65 -12.56 -32.29
CA LYS A 1160 11.32 -12.45 -31.66
C LYS A 1160 11.06 -13.65 -30.73
N ILE A 1161 11.40 -14.87 -31.13
CA ILE A 1161 11.27 -16.06 -30.25
C ILE A 1161 12.17 -15.93 -29.03
N ALA A 1162 13.42 -15.49 -29.21
CA ALA A 1162 14.33 -15.22 -28.10
C ALA A 1162 13.80 -14.09 -27.18
N ALA A 1163 13.06 -13.11 -27.72
CA ALA A 1163 12.39 -12.08 -26.92
C ALA A 1163 11.19 -12.63 -26.13
N LEU A 1164 10.40 -13.53 -26.72
CA LEU A 1164 9.34 -14.27 -26.02
C LEU A 1164 9.91 -15.13 -24.88
N GLN A 1165 11.01 -15.84 -25.12
CA GLN A 1165 11.68 -16.65 -24.11
C GLN A 1165 12.21 -15.79 -22.94
N ARG A 1166 12.91 -14.68 -23.24
CA ARG A 1166 13.32 -13.68 -22.22
C ARG A 1166 12.12 -13.14 -21.43
N TYR A 1167 10.99 -12.93 -22.09
CA TYR A 1167 9.78 -12.43 -21.44
C TYR A 1167 9.18 -13.46 -20.46
N VAL A 1168 9.10 -14.73 -20.86
CA VAL A 1168 8.66 -15.84 -19.99
C VAL A 1168 9.63 -16.05 -18.81
N ASP A 1169 10.94 -15.97 -19.05
CA ASP A 1169 11.96 -15.98 -18.00
C ASP A 1169 11.75 -14.88 -16.95
N MET A 1170 11.42 -13.66 -17.40
CA MET A 1170 11.12 -12.54 -16.49
C MET A 1170 9.89 -12.84 -15.63
N GLN A 1171 8.80 -13.35 -16.22
CA GLN A 1171 7.60 -13.72 -15.45
C GLN A 1171 7.91 -14.81 -14.41
N ASP A 1172 8.65 -15.86 -14.79
CA ASP A 1172 9.05 -16.96 -13.89
C ASP A 1172 9.93 -16.45 -12.75
N ASP A 1173 10.96 -15.65 -13.04
CA ASP A 1173 11.88 -15.09 -12.05
C ASP A 1173 11.16 -14.17 -11.05
N TYR A 1174 10.22 -13.35 -11.54
CA TYR A 1174 9.38 -12.48 -10.72
C TYR A 1174 8.53 -13.31 -9.74
N LEU A 1175 7.75 -14.28 -10.25
CA LEU A 1175 6.81 -15.06 -9.45
C LEU A 1175 7.52 -16.05 -8.50
N LEU A 1176 8.68 -16.60 -8.87
CA LEU A 1176 9.50 -17.46 -8.00
C LEU A 1176 10.14 -16.67 -6.86
N LYS A 1177 10.65 -15.46 -7.10
CA LYS A 1177 11.21 -14.60 -6.04
C LYS A 1177 10.13 -13.99 -5.16
N ARG A 1178 8.94 -13.75 -5.69
CA ARG A 1178 7.76 -13.29 -4.95
C ARG A 1178 7.21 -14.34 -4.00
N PHE A 1179 7.06 -15.56 -4.49
CA PHE A 1179 6.57 -16.72 -3.76
C PHE A 1179 7.65 -17.82 -3.76
N PRO A 1180 8.74 -17.66 -2.98
CA PRO A 1180 9.78 -18.67 -2.90
C PRO A 1180 9.21 -19.96 -2.30
N GLN A 1181 9.70 -21.09 -2.81
CA GLN A 1181 9.38 -22.41 -2.29
C GLN A 1181 9.95 -22.60 -0.89
N HIS A 1182 9.22 -23.28 -0.01
CA HIS A 1182 9.68 -23.52 1.36
C HIS A 1182 10.91 -24.46 1.39
N ASP A 1183 10.91 -25.49 0.54
CA ASP A 1183 12.07 -26.32 0.25
C ASP A 1183 12.50 -26.06 -1.20
N PRO A 1184 13.60 -25.33 -1.46
CA PRO A 1184 14.06 -25.00 -2.80
C PRO A 1184 14.88 -26.14 -3.44
N ASN A 1185 15.06 -27.28 -2.76
CA ASN A 1185 15.73 -28.43 -3.37
C ASN A 1185 14.82 -29.01 -4.47
N PRO A 1186 15.32 -29.20 -5.70
CA PRO A 1186 14.54 -29.84 -6.74
C PRO A 1186 14.16 -31.26 -6.28
N ALA A 1187 12.87 -31.60 -6.37
CA ALA A 1187 12.41 -32.94 -6.08
C ALA A 1187 13.15 -33.95 -6.96
N THR A 1188 13.44 -35.14 -6.41
CA THR A 1188 14.05 -36.24 -7.16
C THR A 1188 13.26 -36.48 -8.45
N PRO A 1189 13.93 -36.52 -9.63
CA PRO A 1189 13.26 -36.67 -10.91
C PRO A 1189 12.22 -37.78 -10.92
N TRP A 1190 11.03 -37.46 -11.41
CA TRP A 1190 9.85 -38.31 -11.34
C TRP A 1190 9.24 -38.43 -12.73
N ASN A 1191 9.23 -39.65 -13.26
CA ASN A 1191 8.48 -39.99 -14.46
C ASN A 1191 7.20 -40.75 -14.03
N PRO A 1192 6.05 -40.08 -13.87
CA PRO A 1192 4.79 -40.74 -13.52
C PRO A 1192 4.22 -41.59 -14.68
N SER A 1193 4.68 -41.36 -15.92
CA SER A 1193 4.29 -42.13 -17.12
C SER A 1193 5.18 -43.37 -17.37
N ALA A 1194 6.13 -43.67 -16.48
CA ALA A 1194 6.97 -44.87 -16.59
C ALA A 1194 6.12 -46.14 -16.77
N GLY A 1195 6.55 -47.05 -17.65
CA GLY A 1195 5.72 -48.18 -18.10
C GLY A 1195 4.91 -47.91 -19.38
N ASN A 1196 5.03 -46.73 -20.00
CA ASN A 1196 4.41 -46.40 -21.29
C ASN A 1196 5.23 -46.87 -22.51
N GLU A 1197 6.38 -47.53 -22.31
CA GLU A 1197 7.36 -47.80 -23.39
C GLU A 1197 6.78 -48.68 -24.50
N ARG A 1198 5.78 -49.52 -24.17
CA ARG A 1198 5.05 -50.34 -25.15
C ARG A 1198 4.16 -49.54 -26.12
N TRP A 1199 3.73 -48.35 -25.71
CA TRP A 1199 2.85 -47.48 -26.50
C TRP A 1199 3.65 -46.48 -27.35
N LEU A 1200 4.85 -46.12 -26.92
CA LEU A 1200 5.77 -45.25 -27.67
C LEU A 1200 6.25 -45.86 -29.01
N THR A 1201 6.06 -47.17 -29.21
CA THR A 1201 6.47 -47.88 -30.44
C THR A 1201 5.31 -48.60 -31.13
N ALA A 1202 4.06 -48.29 -30.77
CA ALA A 1202 2.88 -48.92 -31.34
C ALA A 1202 2.15 -47.94 -32.24
N ASP A 1203 1.85 -48.37 -33.46
CA ASP A 1203 0.96 -47.65 -34.38
C ASP A 1203 -0.39 -48.37 -34.40
N SER A 1204 -1.49 -47.65 -34.19
CA SER A 1204 -2.83 -48.13 -34.56
C SER A 1204 -2.92 -48.14 -36.08
N VAL A 1205 -3.51 -49.18 -36.67
CA VAL A 1205 -3.71 -49.28 -38.11
C VAL A 1205 -4.77 -48.27 -38.48
N GLY A 1206 -4.33 -47.09 -38.96
CA GLY A 1206 -5.21 -46.01 -39.41
C GLY A 1206 -6.35 -46.57 -40.25
N SER A 1207 -7.54 -46.60 -39.65
CA SER A 1207 -8.76 -47.12 -40.25
C SER A 1207 -9.23 -46.10 -41.28
N GLY A 1208 -8.54 -46.10 -42.41
CA GLY A 1208 -8.66 -45.10 -43.45
C GLY A 1208 -10.12 -44.86 -43.78
N SER A 1209 -10.56 -43.64 -43.55
CA SER A 1209 -11.88 -43.18 -43.94
C SER A 1209 -11.93 -43.17 -45.47
N GLU A 1210 -12.32 -44.30 -46.06
CA GLU A 1210 -12.81 -44.38 -47.44
C GLU A 1210 -14.13 -43.61 -47.56
N SER A 1211 -14.07 -42.30 -47.35
CA SER A 1211 -15.13 -41.36 -47.71
C SER A 1211 -15.14 -41.23 -49.22
N GLY A 1212 -15.83 -42.16 -49.88
CA GLY A 1212 -16.03 -42.16 -51.32
C GLY A 1212 -16.67 -40.84 -51.77
N SER A 1213 -15.89 -40.02 -52.49
CA SER A 1213 -16.36 -38.82 -53.15
C SER A 1213 -16.54 -39.09 -54.64
N ASP A 1214 -17.76 -39.47 -55.03
CA ASP A 1214 -18.17 -39.50 -56.43
C ASP A 1214 -18.09 -38.07 -57.02
N SER A 1215 -17.15 -37.83 -57.92
CA SER A 1215 -17.25 -36.74 -58.90
C SER A 1215 -16.54 -37.10 -60.22
N GLU A 1216 -17.30 -37.03 -61.31
CA GLU A 1216 -16.84 -37.41 -62.64
C GLU A 1216 -15.99 -36.31 -63.33
N SER A 1217 -14.98 -36.77 -64.07
CA SER A 1217 -14.48 -36.19 -65.34
C SER A 1217 -13.67 -34.88 -65.33
N GLY A 1218 -12.44 -34.97 -65.86
CA GLY A 1218 -11.57 -33.83 -66.21
C GLY A 1218 -10.18 -34.31 -66.65
N SER A 1219 -9.95 -34.42 -67.96
CA SER A 1219 -8.80 -35.18 -68.53
C SER A 1219 -7.58 -34.34 -68.96
N GLY A 1220 -6.38 -34.93 -68.84
CA GLY A 1220 -5.12 -34.49 -69.48
C GLY A 1220 -3.90 -34.56 -68.52
N SER A 1221 -3.04 -35.59 -68.55
CA SER A 1221 -1.86 -35.77 -69.43
C SER A 1221 -0.80 -34.66 -69.24
N GLU A 1222 0.49 -34.89 -68.94
CA GLU A 1222 1.38 -36.03 -69.29
C GLU A 1222 2.48 -36.35 -68.24
N SER A 1223 3.17 -37.46 -68.49
CA SER A 1223 4.33 -38.08 -67.81
C SER A 1223 5.47 -37.20 -67.28
N GLY A 1224 6.09 -37.64 -66.18
CA GLY A 1224 7.43 -37.20 -65.73
C GLY A 1224 8.05 -38.11 -64.66
N SER A 1225 8.69 -39.21 -65.06
CA SER A 1225 9.37 -40.15 -64.15
C SER A 1225 10.76 -39.64 -63.74
N GLY A 1226 11.04 -39.56 -62.43
CA GLY A 1226 12.37 -39.22 -61.90
C GLY A 1226 12.63 -39.85 -60.53
N SER A 1227 13.26 -41.03 -60.53
CA SER A 1227 13.72 -41.71 -59.31
C SER A 1227 15.05 -41.14 -58.83
N GLY A 1228 15.12 -40.65 -57.59
CA GLY A 1228 16.36 -40.21 -56.96
C GLY A 1228 16.37 -40.52 -55.47
N SER A 1229 17.09 -41.57 -55.07
CA SER A 1229 17.40 -41.86 -53.67
C SER A 1229 18.52 -40.94 -53.17
N PRO A 1230 18.43 -40.37 -51.95
CA PRO A 1230 19.59 -39.83 -51.26
C PRO A 1230 20.25 -40.89 -50.35
N GLU A 1231 21.58 -40.97 -50.40
CA GLU A 1231 22.40 -41.65 -49.39
C GLU A 1231 22.42 -40.84 -48.07
N PRO A 1232 22.68 -41.48 -46.91
CA PRO A 1232 22.78 -40.78 -45.64
C PRO A 1232 24.11 -40.01 -45.52
N MET A 1233 24.05 -38.78 -45.01
CA MET A 1233 25.23 -38.09 -44.47
C MET A 1233 25.38 -38.39 -42.97
N GLU A 1234 26.61 -38.65 -42.56
CA GLU A 1234 27.01 -38.77 -41.15
C GLU A 1234 27.00 -37.41 -40.44
N THR A 1235 26.36 -37.35 -39.27
CA THR A 1235 26.96 -36.85 -38.01
C THR A 1235 26.18 -37.40 -36.82
#